data_AF-A0A2G9YEK2-F1
#
_entry.id   AF-A0A2G9YEK2-F1
#
_cell.length_a   1.000
_cell.length_b   1.000
_cell.length_c   1.000
_cell.angle_alpha   90.00
_cell.angle_beta   90.00
_cell.angle_gamma   90.00
#
_symmetry.space_group_name_H-M   'P 1'
#
loop_
_entity.id
_entity.type
_entity.pdbx_description
1 polymer ?
#
loop_
_entity_poly.entity_id
_entity_poly.type
_entity_poly.pdbx_seq_one_letter_code
_entity_poly.pdbx_strand_id
1 'polypeptide(L)'
;MKKTTKFLSVAVVILLFGTVFTLRAHAQEDITTVEELAEEIIKETQEGAVVAEPIPEEEIEPREIEEISQGQEEVTAEEGISLEPVVKEISEEVKADEEITASQLEVAEPMMLPDSRFYFLKNWGRGLSLVFTFDKVKKAEKQLQFADEKLIEAKKLIEKKGEDEKTQKIIEKTLDKYEKDITKLEGRITRFKEKAKENPKIDALLDKFTDHEIKHQKLLHHLEKKVEEKVENKIEREIRKKVKKEFKDKILITKDKIKEKIKKELEEGDITKEELEKKINEKLEGKVLKEELEKKIEGEVKEKVKEELPYKVFEKFKEVREGSLEKFGKVLNQLEEKEKIHERIGKIIEEQKGSEFKHFKNLEILKELEERVPEEAKEAIKLAQENALKRLEVEIKEIPEETRLEKFDRYVYNIAGNASRHIEILEDFKGIEPSKEMVEMIEKVEEKPLIKLEEKLEKLPTQEERERFLEHLKEGEMGKMKIIKKIENNLPPELKEEIKAVKERAFKKFEEKIGKLVEDLEKRREFFENMPPPPVEQFEVMAELEEMVPEDKKEFIQEMQEKSFEIMKEKIESLKDDPKRQELFLKVMTGPDPRFIEGGMDRLRALREIENNIDFEGLKMTDEMEKIKGKAIQKFEEKFTEEFKEIKKPEEREEFLKKIIRPDVKQFEIIEDLEKVLPKEKREFIDEMRKETFTSIQKGIENFAGDPEKQKMFIKRVAGEDPMHIEVLKAVEAKLAKTLPPQAKASEVIKRVIEKQVENVAQRVERIEDPEMLFRFREQVESAPQIRQEIMKKSPDFVKELKERERERIKAEIEGMDSKEEMEHFKKKLEEDRELKREFLKRVPDFERTIEVREEKIRMVPRPKVVPMPSTVPTTPTISTIPSTEERPVECKKECRLIGSRSEGWYDSCTGKLIEYAKCGKETPKPPKPPEEIAKPKLEPVP
;
A
#
# COMPACT_ATOMS: atom_id res chain seq x y z
N MET A 1 -72.48 59.28 40.77
CA MET A 1 -72.97 59.71 39.44
C MET A 1 -71.75 60.00 38.59
N LYS A 2 -71.33 59.19 37.61
CA LYS A 2 -72.03 58.78 36.40
C LYS A 2 -71.67 57.31 36.07
N LYS A 3 -72.53 56.39 36.51
CA LYS A 3 -72.92 55.21 35.73
C LYS A 3 -73.77 55.74 34.57
N THR A 4 -73.77 55.05 33.41
CA THR A 4 -74.64 55.19 32.22
C THR A 4 -74.01 55.70 30.91
N THR A 5 -72.84 55.18 30.52
CA THR A 5 -72.39 55.21 29.10
C THR A 5 -71.64 53.95 28.63
N LYS A 6 -71.77 52.83 29.37
CA LYS A 6 -71.18 51.52 29.00
C LYS A 6 -72.20 50.38 28.79
N PHE A 7 -73.48 50.69 28.64
CA PHE A 7 -74.53 49.69 28.37
C PHE A 7 -75.31 49.92 27.05
N LEU A 8 -75.00 50.98 26.29
CA LEU A 8 -75.62 51.24 24.98
C LEU A 8 -74.81 50.76 23.76
N SER A 9 -73.53 50.38 23.91
CA SER A 9 -72.77 49.79 22.78
C SER A 9 -72.99 48.28 22.63
N VAL A 10 -73.53 47.60 23.64
CA VAL A 10 -73.79 46.15 23.61
C VAL A 10 -75.10 45.82 22.88
N ALA A 11 -76.09 46.72 22.88
CA ALA A 11 -77.37 46.52 22.19
C ALA A 11 -77.33 46.86 20.68
N VAL A 12 -76.43 47.77 20.25
CA VAL A 12 -76.25 48.11 18.82
C VAL A 12 -75.37 47.07 18.11
N VAL A 13 -74.44 46.43 18.82
CA VAL A 13 -73.61 45.34 18.27
C VAL A 13 -74.45 44.06 18.05
N ILE A 14 -75.39 43.73 18.94
CA ILE A 14 -76.23 42.52 18.77
C ILE A 14 -77.25 42.66 17.61
N LEU A 15 -77.70 43.88 17.28
CA LEU A 15 -78.60 44.12 16.13
C LEU A 15 -77.87 44.25 14.78
N LEU A 16 -76.57 44.61 14.77
CA LEU A 16 -75.73 44.54 13.56
C LEU A 16 -75.23 43.11 13.28
N PHE A 17 -75.12 42.26 14.32
CA PHE A 17 -74.87 40.82 14.15
C PHE A 17 -76.06 40.07 13.52
N GLY A 18 -77.29 40.59 13.61
CA GLY A 18 -78.48 39.97 13.02
C GLY A 18 -78.71 40.23 11.51
N THR A 19 -78.02 41.21 10.92
CA THR A 19 -78.16 41.59 9.49
C THR A 19 -76.91 41.31 8.64
N VAL A 20 -75.77 41.03 9.27
CA VAL A 20 -74.60 40.45 8.59
C VAL A 20 -74.70 38.92 8.48
N PHE A 21 -75.51 38.27 9.33
CA PHE A 21 -75.73 36.82 9.31
C PHE A 21 -76.71 36.32 8.21
N THR A 22 -77.39 37.22 7.49
CA THR A 22 -78.28 36.87 6.37
C THR A 22 -77.79 37.35 5.01
N LEU A 23 -76.63 38.01 4.93
CA LEU A 23 -75.96 38.39 3.68
C LEU A 23 -74.55 37.80 3.50
N ARG A 24 -74.10 36.94 4.42
CA ARG A 24 -72.86 36.14 4.27
C ARG A 24 -73.11 34.68 3.83
N ALA A 25 -74.37 34.30 3.62
CA ALA A 25 -74.76 32.96 3.19
C ALA A 25 -74.59 32.69 1.69
N HIS A 26 -73.92 33.56 0.91
CA HIS A 26 -73.70 33.38 -0.54
C HIS A 26 -72.25 33.69 -1.00
N ALA A 27 -71.27 33.70 -0.09
CA ALA A 27 -69.85 33.86 -0.47
C ALA A 27 -68.92 33.14 0.53
N GLN A 28 -69.29 31.93 0.92
CA GLN A 28 -68.57 31.15 1.93
C GLN A 28 -68.48 29.65 1.57
N GLU A 29 -68.27 29.35 0.28
CA GLU A 29 -67.99 27.98 -0.18
C GLU A 29 -66.57 27.80 -0.76
N ASP A 30 -65.82 28.86 -1.09
CA ASP A 30 -64.53 28.69 -1.80
C ASP A 30 -63.25 29.01 -1.01
N ILE A 31 -63.33 29.51 0.25
CA ILE A 31 -62.13 29.88 1.03
C ILE A 31 -61.79 28.84 2.11
N THR A 32 -62.78 28.12 2.65
CA THR A 32 -62.56 27.09 3.69
C THR A 32 -61.85 25.84 3.15
N THR A 33 -61.94 25.57 1.84
CA THR A 33 -61.32 24.40 1.21
C THR A 33 -59.82 24.55 0.95
N VAL A 34 -59.27 25.78 0.95
CA VAL A 34 -57.83 26.01 0.73
C VAL A 34 -57.03 25.89 2.03
N GLU A 35 -57.56 26.36 3.16
CA GLU A 35 -56.94 26.16 4.47
C GLU A 35 -57.05 24.70 4.94
N GLU A 36 -58.20 24.04 4.75
CA GLU A 36 -58.35 22.61 5.09
C GLU A 36 -57.48 21.71 4.21
N LEU A 37 -57.43 21.90 2.88
CA LEU A 37 -56.51 21.10 2.04
C LEU A 37 -55.03 21.40 2.33
N ALA A 38 -54.68 22.65 2.69
CA ALA A 38 -53.31 22.95 3.08
C ALA A 38 -52.94 22.26 4.40
N GLU A 39 -53.84 22.18 5.38
CA GLU A 39 -53.59 21.47 6.65
C GLU A 39 -53.60 19.94 6.50
N GLU A 40 -54.42 19.39 5.60
CA GLU A 40 -54.54 17.94 5.34
C GLU A 40 -53.30 17.39 4.59
N ILE A 41 -52.80 18.11 3.57
CA ILE A 41 -51.55 17.79 2.86
C ILE A 41 -50.31 17.93 3.77
N ILE A 42 -50.37 18.84 4.75
CA ILE A 42 -49.31 19.04 5.77
C ILE A 42 -49.25 17.86 6.76
N LYS A 43 -50.38 17.20 7.02
CA LYS A 43 -50.46 16.05 7.93
C LYS A 43 -49.85 14.78 7.31
N GLU A 44 -50.16 14.51 6.03
CA GLU A 44 -49.61 13.35 5.31
C GLU A 44 -48.09 13.44 5.07
N THR A 45 -47.54 14.65 4.89
CA THR A 45 -46.09 14.83 4.72
C THR A 45 -45.26 14.73 6.00
N GLN A 46 -45.88 14.79 7.19
CA GLN A 46 -45.19 14.57 8.48
C GLN A 46 -45.20 13.11 8.94
N GLU A 47 -46.17 12.30 8.49
CA GLU A 47 -46.29 10.88 8.89
C GLU A 47 -45.49 9.91 8.01
N GLY A 48 -44.92 10.37 6.88
CA GLY A 48 -44.03 9.58 6.01
C GLY A 48 -42.56 9.49 6.47
N ALA A 49 -42.19 10.09 7.61
CA ALA A 49 -40.85 9.97 8.17
C ALA A 49 -40.83 8.90 9.26
N VAL A 50 -40.44 7.67 8.90
CA VAL A 50 -40.17 6.59 9.85
C VAL A 50 -39.07 7.05 10.83
N VAL A 51 -39.48 7.38 12.04
CA VAL A 51 -38.64 7.58 13.22
C VAL A 51 -38.51 6.22 13.88
N ALA A 52 -37.31 5.63 13.85
CA ALA A 52 -36.98 4.59 14.82
C ALA A 52 -36.77 5.27 16.18
N GLU A 53 -37.66 5.00 17.14
CA GLU A 53 -37.50 5.37 18.55
C GLU A 53 -36.43 4.48 19.23
N PRO A 54 -35.73 4.99 20.24
CA PRO A 54 -34.69 4.22 20.94
C PRO A 54 -35.32 3.19 21.89
N ILE A 55 -34.77 1.98 21.88
CA ILE A 55 -35.04 0.93 22.86
C ILE A 55 -34.49 1.42 24.23
N PRO A 56 -35.26 1.36 25.33
CA PRO A 56 -34.74 1.71 26.65
C PRO A 56 -33.77 0.64 27.16
N GLU A 57 -32.67 1.08 27.77
CA GLU A 57 -31.76 0.25 28.56
C GLU A 57 -32.53 -0.34 29.76
N GLU A 58 -32.80 -1.64 29.74
CA GLU A 58 -33.14 -2.42 30.94
C GLU A 58 -32.01 -3.42 31.24
N GLU A 59 -31.58 -3.41 32.50
CA GLU A 59 -30.61 -4.31 33.11
C GLU A 59 -30.97 -5.78 32.86
N ILE A 60 -30.03 -6.56 32.32
CA ILE A 60 -30.08 -8.02 32.36
C ILE A 60 -28.82 -8.51 33.07
N GLU A 61 -29.00 -8.99 34.31
CA GLU A 61 -27.99 -9.75 35.04
C GLU A 61 -27.67 -11.08 34.32
N PRO A 62 -26.42 -11.56 34.37
CA PRO A 62 -26.02 -12.77 33.66
C PRO A 62 -26.52 -14.03 34.36
N ARG A 63 -27.25 -14.88 33.63
CA ARG A 63 -27.43 -16.29 33.98
C ARG A 63 -26.55 -17.17 33.10
N GLU A 64 -25.73 -17.96 33.78
CA GLU A 64 -25.06 -19.17 33.28
C GLU A 64 -26.07 -20.10 32.57
N ILE A 65 -25.63 -20.79 31.52
CA ILE A 65 -25.85 -22.24 31.32
C ILE A 65 -24.92 -22.75 30.21
N GLU A 66 -24.36 -23.90 30.53
CA GLU A 66 -23.45 -24.78 29.80
C GLU A 66 -24.04 -25.43 28.54
N GLU A 67 -23.13 -25.94 27.70
CA GLU A 67 -23.20 -27.13 26.83
C GLU A 67 -24.47 -27.43 26.01
N ILE A 68 -24.28 -27.71 24.71
CA ILE A 68 -24.38 -29.07 24.15
C ILE A 68 -23.90 -29.08 22.69
N SER A 69 -23.15 -30.14 22.39
CA SER A 69 -22.57 -30.57 21.14
C SER A 69 -23.55 -31.27 20.17
N GLN A 70 -23.10 -31.40 18.92
CA GLN A 70 -23.39 -32.44 17.91
C GLN A 70 -24.62 -32.31 17.00
N GLY A 71 -24.34 -32.44 15.68
CA GLY A 71 -25.29 -32.91 14.67
C GLY A 71 -25.02 -32.35 13.26
N GLN A 72 -24.38 -33.15 12.39
CA GLN A 72 -24.16 -32.88 10.96
C GLN A 72 -25.46 -32.99 10.13
N GLU A 73 -25.57 -32.25 9.02
CA GLU A 73 -25.75 -32.80 7.66
C GLU A 73 -25.67 -31.70 6.56
N GLU A 74 -25.11 -32.09 5.41
CA GLU A 74 -24.84 -31.32 4.18
C GLU A 74 -26.10 -30.69 3.54
N VAL A 75 -25.92 -29.64 2.72
CA VAL A 75 -26.46 -29.51 1.35
C VAL A 75 -25.97 -28.19 0.68
N THR A 76 -25.21 -28.38 -0.41
CA THR A 76 -25.01 -27.60 -1.65
C THR A 76 -24.82 -26.07 -1.67
N ALA A 77 -23.75 -25.68 -2.38
CA ALA A 77 -23.48 -24.35 -2.90
C ALA A 77 -24.48 -23.90 -3.99
N GLU A 78 -24.92 -22.65 -3.92
CA GLU A 78 -25.11 -21.74 -5.05
C GLU A 78 -25.35 -20.29 -4.53
N GLU A 79 -24.56 -19.37 -5.07
CA GLU A 79 -24.74 -17.93 -5.32
C GLU A 79 -25.59 -17.05 -4.38
N GLY A 80 -24.94 -15.98 -3.88
CA GLY A 80 -25.59 -14.77 -3.37
C GLY A 80 -25.00 -14.29 -2.04
N ILE A 81 -23.84 -13.64 -2.08
CA ILE A 81 -23.36 -12.88 -0.91
C ILE A 81 -24.25 -11.63 -0.78
N SER A 82 -25.34 -11.75 -0.02
CA SER A 82 -26.05 -10.61 0.53
C SER A 82 -25.13 -9.94 1.54
N LEU A 83 -24.67 -8.74 1.23
CA LEU A 83 -24.00 -7.85 2.18
C LEU A 83 -25.04 -7.37 3.22
N GLU A 84 -25.29 -8.19 4.23
CA GLU A 84 -25.87 -7.71 5.48
C GLU A 84 -24.77 -7.02 6.32
N PRO A 85 -25.10 -5.95 7.05
CA PRO A 85 -24.11 -5.16 7.78
C PRO A 85 -23.54 -5.98 8.94
N VAL A 86 -22.29 -6.43 8.78
CA VAL A 86 -21.50 -7.04 9.86
C VAL A 86 -21.42 -6.02 11.00
N VAL A 87 -22.03 -6.37 12.13
CA VAL A 87 -21.89 -5.64 13.39
C VAL A 87 -20.39 -5.60 13.74
N LYS A 88 -19.84 -4.40 13.95
CA LYS A 88 -18.43 -4.09 14.28
C LYS A 88 -17.99 -4.72 15.62
N GLU A 89 -17.90 -6.03 15.74
CA GLU A 89 -17.20 -6.65 16.86
C GLU A 89 -15.69 -6.67 16.60
N ILE A 90 -14.94 -5.94 17.41
CA ILE A 90 -13.47 -5.97 17.42
C ILE A 90 -13.02 -7.40 17.73
N SER A 91 -12.24 -8.00 16.83
CA SER A 91 -11.77 -9.38 16.96
C SER A 91 -10.94 -9.60 18.23
N GLU A 92 -10.93 -10.83 18.75
CA GLU A 92 -10.14 -11.18 19.94
C GLU A 92 -8.63 -11.00 19.69
N GLU A 93 -8.19 -11.26 18.46
CA GLU A 93 -6.81 -11.09 18.02
C GLU A 93 -6.37 -9.61 18.09
N VAL A 94 -7.22 -8.69 17.61
CA VAL A 94 -6.94 -7.24 17.72
C VAL A 94 -6.86 -6.80 19.18
N LYS A 95 -7.77 -7.30 20.03
CA LYS A 95 -7.72 -7.00 21.48
C LYS A 95 -6.42 -7.50 22.11
N ALA A 96 -5.98 -8.70 21.76
CA ALA A 96 -4.74 -9.27 22.29
C ALA A 96 -3.49 -8.46 21.91
N ASP A 97 -3.49 -7.82 20.73
CA ASP A 97 -2.34 -7.07 20.23
C ASP A 97 -2.33 -5.58 20.60
N GLU A 98 -3.50 -4.99 20.85
CA GLU A 98 -3.64 -3.56 21.13
C GLU A 98 -3.92 -3.23 22.60
N GLU A 99 -4.60 -4.13 23.33
CA GLU A 99 -5.03 -3.84 24.71
C GLU A 99 -3.92 -4.15 25.72
N ILE A 100 -2.99 -3.21 25.88
CA ILE A 100 -1.97 -3.30 26.92
C ILE A 100 -2.59 -3.07 28.30
N THR A 101 -2.28 -3.99 29.22
CA THR A 101 -2.70 -3.97 30.64
C THR A 101 -1.58 -3.46 31.55
N ALA A 102 -1.92 -3.06 32.78
CA ALA A 102 -0.92 -2.59 33.74
C ALA A 102 0.12 -3.67 34.06
N SER A 103 -0.30 -4.93 34.16
CA SER A 103 0.57 -6.06 34.46
C SER A 103 1.58 -6.35 33.35
N GLN A 104 1.20 -6.16 32.08
CA GLN A 104 2.11 -6.28 30.94
C GLN A 104 3.21 -5.20 30.92
N LEU A 105 2.97 -4.06 31.58
CA LEU A 105 3.98 -3.00 31.80
C LEU A 105 4.63 -3.11 33.18
N GLU A 106 4.46 -4.23 33.89
CA GLU A 106 5.02 -4.45 35.24
C GLU A 106 4.65 -3.36 36.26
N VAL A 107 3.47 -2.73 36.09
CA VAL A 107 2.94 -1.72 37.01
C VAL A 107 1.63 -2.17 37.63
N ALA A 108 1.34 -1.64 38.82
CA ALA A 108 0.07 -1.91 39.48
C ALA A 108 -1.06 -1.10 38.84
N GLU A 109 -2.26 -1.67 38.83
CA GLU A 109 -3.47 -0.97 38.42
C GLU A 109 -3.66 0.32 39.25
N PRO A 110 -3.79 1.50 38.63
CA PRO A 110 -3.86 2.74 39.39
C PRO A 110 -5.15 2.79 40.21
N MET A 111 -4.99 2.87 41.53
CA MET A 111 -6.08 3.05 42.50
C MET A 111 -6.58 4.50 42.56
N MET A 112 -5.70 5.46 42.25
CA MET A 112 -6.02 6.89 42.19
C MET A 112 -5.71 7.44 40.81
N LEU A 113 -6.69 8.11 40.22
CA LEU A 113 -6.61 8.75 38.92
C LEU A 113 -6.36 10.27 39.04
N PRO A 114 -5.87 10.92 37.97
CA PRO A 114 -5.60 12.36 37.95
C PRO A 114 -6.79 13.29 38.21
N ASP A 115 -8.03 12.81 38.07
CA ASP A 115 -9.27 13.52 38.39
C ASP A 115 -9.60 13.53 39.91
N SER A 116 -8.87 12.73 40.71
CA SER A 116 -9.01 12.71 42.17
C SER A 116 -8.37 13.92 42.84
N ARG A 117 -9.08 14.50 43.82
CA ARG A 117 -8.60 15.63 44.65
C ARG A 117 -7.28 15.35 45.36
N PHE A 118 -6.99 14.09 45.67
CA PHE A 118 -5.79 13.68 46.41
C PHE A 118 -4.65 13.20 45.49
N TYR A 119 -4.78 13.31 44.17
CA TYR A 119 -3.75 12.86 43.22
C TYR A 119 -2.40 13.59 43.39
N PHE A 120 -2.40 14.81 43.92
CA PHE A 120 -1.17 15.54 44.24
C PHE A 120 -0.24 14.77 45.19
N LEU A 121 -0.80 13.96 46.11
CA LEU A 121 -0.02 13.10 47.02
C LEU A 121 0.76 12.03 46.24
N LYS A 122 0.16 11.49 45.17
CA LYS A 122 0.83 10.54 44.28
C LYS A 122 2.04 11.17 43.59
N ASN A 123 1.90 12.39 43.06
CA ASN A 123 3.01 13.10 42.42
C ASN A 123 4.11 13.49 43.41
N TRP A 124 3.74 13.91 44.62
CA TRP A 124 4.69 14.19 45.69
C TRP A 124 5.47 12.93 46.09
N GLY A 125 4.76 11.81 46.27
CA GLY A 125 5.36 10.50 46.52
C GLY A 125 6.35 10.10 45.43
N ARG A 126 5.97 10.20 44.15
CA ARG A 126 6.87 9.94 43.00
C ARG A 126 8.13 10.81 43.04
N GLY A 127 7.97 12.11 43.32
CA GLY A 127 9.06 13.07 43.46
C GLY A 127 10.06 12.69 44.56
N LEU A 128 9.57 12.44 45.78
CA LEU A 128 10.41 11.96 46.89
C LEU A 128 11.12 10.67 46.54
N SER A 129 10.38 9.73 45.96
CA SER A 129 10.89 8.43 45.58
C SER A 129 12.05 8.53 44.59
N LEU A 130 12.04 9.50 43.66
CA LEU A 130 13.17 9.79 42.77
C LEU A 130 14.33 10.50 43.48
N VAL A 131 14.06 11.43 44.40
CA VAL A 131 15.11 12.14 45.15
C VAL A 131 15.96 11.14 45.96
N PHE A 132 15.31 10.18 46.63
CA PHE A 132 15.99 9.16 47.44
C PHE A 132 16.51 7.95 46.64
N THR A 133 16.32 7.91 45.32
CA THR A 133 16.95 6.89 44.46
C THR A 133 18.29 7.42 43.94
N PHE A 134 19.38 6.92 44.53
CA PHE A 134 20.75 7.35 44.22
C PHE A 134 21.39 6.58 43.06
N ASP A 135 21.05 5.30 42.90
CA ASP A 135 21.51 4.47 41.78
C ASP A 135 20.92 5.00 40.46
N LYS A 136 21.78 5.26 39.48
CA LYS A 136 21.39 5.91 38.22
C LYS A 136 20.49 5.03 37.36
N VAL A 137 20.75 3.72 37.32
CA VAL A 137 19.98 2.75 36.53
C VAL A 137 18.61 2.58 37.18
N LYS A 138 18.54 2.33 38.49
CA LYS A 138 17.27 2.23 39.23
C LYS A 138 16.43 3.50 39.15
N LYS A 139 17.09 4.66 39.07
CA LYS A 139 16.41 5.95 38.92
C LYS A 139 15.78 6.08 37.52
N ALA A 140 16.42 5.54 36.49
CA ALA A 140 15.84 5.45 35.15
C ALA A 140 14.69 4.42 35.10
N GLU A 141 14.87 3.22 35.65
CA GLU A 141 13.80 2.21 35.77
C GLU A 141 12.53 2.78 36.43
N LYS A 142 12.71 3.53 37.52
CA LYS A 142 11.60 4.18 38.23
C LYS A 142 10.93 5.29 37.41
N GLN A 143 11.71 5.98 36.59
CA GLN A 143 11.20 7.01 35.71
C GLN A 143 10.36 6.40 34.57
N LEU A 144 10.77 5.24 34.04
CA LEU A 144 9.99 4.42 33.10
C LEU A 144 8.68 3.95 33.75
N GLN A 145 8.76 3.39 34.96
CA GLN A 145 7.58 2.96 35.73
C GLN A 145 6.54 4.09 35.89
N PHE A 146 7.01 5.33 36.12
CA PHE A 146 6.11 6.47 36.24
C PHE A 146 5.47 6.90 34.92
N ALA A 147 6.13 6.65 33.79
CA ALA A 147 5.55 6.85 32.48
C ALA A 147 4.50 5.77 32.20
N ASP A 148 4.83 4.48 32.44
CA ASP A 148 3.92 3.35 32.33
C ASP A 148 2.61 3.60 33.11
N GLU A 149 2.71 3.99 34.38
CA GLU A 149 1.56 4.31 35.22
C GLU A 149 0.68 5.43 34.64
N LYS A 150 1.29 6.47 34.04
CA LYS A 150 0.54 7.61 33.49
C LYS A 150 -0.20 7.23 32.21
N LEU A 151 0.38 6.36 31.39
CA LEU A 151 -0.28 5.89 30.19
C LEU A 151 -1.49 5.01 30.54
N ILE A 152 -1.37 4.16 31.56
CA ILE A 152 -2.51 3.39 32.12
C ILE A 152 -3.55 4.32 32.78
N GLU A 153 -3.12 5.39 33.47
CA GLU A 153 -4.05 6.41 33.99
C GLU A 153 -4.84 7.09 32.86
N ALA A 154 -4.19 7.43 31.74
CA ALA A 154 -4.85 8.00 30.56
C ALA A 154 -5.86 7.02 29.95
N LYS A 155 -5.49 5.74 29.79
CA LYS A 155 -6.39 4.67 29.35
C LYS A 155 -7.66 4.63 30.19
N LYS A 156 -7.54 4.57 31.51
CA LYS A 156 -8.70 4.51 32.42
C LYS A 156 -9.56 5.77 32.39
N LEU A 157 -8.97 6.95 32.19
CA LEU A 157 -9.73 8.20 32.07
C LEU A 157 -10.59 8.20 30.80
N ILE A 158 -10.04 7.71 29.68
CA ILE A 158 -10.75 7.58 28.40
C ILE A 158 -11.90 6.58 28.52
N GLU A 159 -11.68 5.44 29.17
CA GLU A 159 -12.68 4.39 29.37
C GLU A 159 -13.83 4.86 30.27
N LYS A 160 -13.54 5.58 31.36
CA LYS A 160 -14.57 5.96 32.34
C LYS A 160 -15.39 7.18 31.93
N LYS A 161 -14.73 8.26 31.45
CA LYS A 161 -15.35 9.59 31.26
C LYS A 161 -14.74 10.36 30.10
N GLY A 162 -14.32 9.66 29.04
CA GLY A 162 -13.62 10.27 27.92
C GLY A 162 -14.34 11.46 27.27
N GLU A 163 -15.68 11.53 27.26
CA GLU A 163 -16.40 12.63 26.61
C GLU A 163 -16.48 13.93 27.43
N ASP A 164 -16.22 13.87 28.75
CA ASP A 164 -16.34 15.04 29.63
C ASP A 164 -15.22 16.05 29.36
N GLU A 165 -15.58 17.32 29.17
CA GLU A 165 -14.65 18.40 28.82
C GLU A 165 -13.51 18.55 29.84
N LYS A 166 -13.82 18.40 31.14
CA LYS A 166 -12.80 18.48 32.20
C LYS A 166 -11.88 17.27 32.15
N THR A 167 -12.42 16.09 31.88
CA THR A 167 -11.67 14.84 31.75
C THR A 167 -10.74 14.88 30.54
N GLN A 168 -11.18 15.42 29.39
CA GLN A 168 -10.32 15.66 28.21
C GLN A 168 -9.11 16.55 28.55
N LYS A 169 -9.31 17.67 29.27
CA LYS A 169 -8.19 18.51 29.77
C LYS A 169 -7.24 17.76 30.70
N ILE A 170 -7.76 16.81 31.47
CA ILE A 170 -6.96 15.99 32.39
C ILE A 170 -6.16 14.94 31.60
N ILE A 171 -6.75 14.33 30.57
CA ILE A 171 -6.08 13.39 29.66
C ILE A 171 -4.92 14.10 28.95
N GLU A 172 -5.16 15.25 28.33
CA GLU A 172 -4.13 16.08 27.69
C GLU A 172 -2.93 16.34 28.63
N LYS A 173 -3.21 16.82 29.85
CA LYS A 173 -2.17 17.06 30.88
C LYS A 173 -1.49 15.80 31.37
N THR A 174 -2.15 14.65 31.28
CA THR A 174 -1.58 13.35 31.66
C THR A 174 -0.60 12.88 30.59
N LEU A 175 -0.96 13.04 29.32
CA LEU A 175 -0.08 12.80 28.17
C LEU A 175 1.15 13.72 28.18
N ASP A 176 0.99 15.02 28.46
CA ASP A 176 2.12 15.95 28.65
C ASP A 176 3.10 15.49 29.73
N LYS A 177 2.58 14.91 30.81
CA LYS A 177 3.40 14.43 31.93
C LYS A 177 4.10 13.11 31.58
N TYR A 178 3.41 12.22 30.86
CA TYR A 178 4.01 11.02 30.30
C TYR A 178 5.19 11.40 29.38
N GLU A 179 4.96 12.30 28.42
CA GLU A 179 5.98 12.77 27.47
C GLU A 179 7.20 13.40 28.19
N LYS A 180 6.94 14.21 29.23
CA LYS A 180 8.01 14.77 30.07
C LYS A 180 8.80 13.70 30.81
N ASP A 181 8.17 12.62 31.21
CA ASP A 181 8.85 11.53 31.91
C ASP A 181 9.66 10.66 30.96
N ILE A 182 9.20 10.41 29.73
CA ILE A 182 10.00 9.80 28.66
C ILE A 182 11.19 10.69 28.30
N THR A 183 11.00 12.00 28.18
CA THR A 183 12.10 12.95 27.91
C THR A 183 13.14 12.95 29.04
N LYS A 184 12.71 12.90 30.30
CA LYS A 184 13.63 12.76 31.43
C LYS A 184 14.31 11.40 31.47
N LEU A 185 13.61 10.35 31.06
CA LEU A 185 14.14 8.99 31.00
C LEU A 185 15.25 8.92 29.95
N GLU A 186 14.98 9.36 28.72
CA GLU A 186 15.97 9.52 27.64
C GLU A 186 17.17 10.30 28.17
N GLY A 187 16.99 11.53 28.66
CA GLY A 187 18.08 12.33 29.22
C GLY A 187 18.83 11.73 30.41
N ARG A 188 18.31 10.71 31.09
CA ARG A 188 19.04 9.94 32.12
C ARG A 188 19.83 8.79 31.50
N ILE A 189 19.19 8.04 30.61
CA ILE A 189 19.74 6.88 29.90
C ILE A 189 20.94 7.33 29.06
N THR A 190 20.80 8.43 28.31
CA THR A 190 21.86 9.00 27.45
C THR A 190 23.07 9.55 28.21
N ARG A 191 22.97 9.73 29.54
CA ARG A 191 24.10 10.13 30.40
C ARG A 191 24.88 8.97 30.98
N PHE A 192 24.49 7.73 30.70
CA PHE A 192 25.32 6.59 31.06
C PHE A 192 26.61 6.64 30.25
N LYS A 193 27.72 6.34 30.93
CA LYS A 193 29.05 6.35 30.30
C LYS A 193 29.38 5.02 29.63
N GLU A 194 28.78 3.95 30.12
CA GLU A 194 28.97 2.57 29.69
C GLU A 194 27.87 2.20 28.71
N LYS A 195 28.22 1.42 27.68
CA LYS A 195 27.24 0.84 26.74
C LYS A 195 26.53 -0.36 27.36
N ALA A 196 25.42 -0.80 26.75
CA ALA A 196 24.65 -1.96 27.22
C ALA A 196 25.52 -3.21 27.40
N LYS A 197 26.35 -3.53 26.39
CA LYS A 197 27.29 -4.67 26.42
C LYS A 197 28.29 -4.64 27.59
N GLU A 198 28.60 -3.46 28.11
CA GLU A 198 29.62 -3.27 29.15
C GLU A 198 29.02 -3.40 30.56
N ASN A 199 27.70 -3.22 30.72
CA ASN A 199 27.04 -3.22 32.02
C ASN A 199 25.70 -3.99 31.98
N PRO A 200 25.62 -5.17 32.63
CA PRO A 200 24.40 -5.99 32.65
C PRO A 200 23.15 -5.29 33.19
N LYS A 201 23.29 -4.27 34.05
CA LYS A 201 22.14 -3.50 34.55
C LYS A 201 21.62 -2.52 33.52
N ILE A 202 22.51 -1.93 32.72
CA ILE A 202 22.13 -1.06 31.60
C ILE A 202 21.50 -1.91 30.50
N ASP A 203 22.08 -3.08 30.22
CA ASP A 203 21.53 -4.07 29.29
C ASP A 203 20.10 -4.47 29.65
N ALA A 204 19.85 -4.83 30.90
CA ALA A 204 18.51 -5.20 31.39
C ALA A 204 17.52 -4.03 31.36
N LEU A 205 17.96 -2.82 31.72
CA LEU A 205 17.13 -1.61 31.60
C LEU A 205 16.78 -1.31 30.14
N LEU A 206 17.73 -1.49 29.21
CA LEU A 206 17.49 -1.25 27.78
C LEU A 206 16.54 -2.28 27.18
N ASP A 207 16.61 -3.55 27.61
CA ASP A 207 15.64 -4.59 27.29
C ASP A 207 14.24 -4.16 27.74
N LYS A 208 14.10 -3.80 29.02
CA LYS A 208 12.82 -3.36 29.59
C LYS A 208 12.28 -2.11 28.91
N PHE A 209 13.13 -1.13 28.63
CA PHE A 209 12.74 0.11 27.95
C PHE A 209 12.24 -0.18 26.53
N THR A 210 12.96 -1.01 25.78
CA THR A 210 12.59 -1.38 24.41
C THR A 210 11.24 -2.12 24.38
N ASP A 211 11.03 -3.06 25.29
CA ASP A 211 9.74 -3.77 25.43
C ASP A 211 8.58 -2.83 25.79
N HIS A 212 8.79 -1.98 26.79
CA HIS A 212 7.77 -1.04 27.24
C HIS A 212 7.43 0.00 26.17
N GLU A 213 8.41 0.50 25.40
CA GLU A 213 8.12 1.49 24.37
C GLU A 213 7.33 0.92 23.21
N ILE A 214 7.62 -0.32 22.77
CA ILE A 214 6.78 -1.00 21.77
C ILE A 214 5.33 -1.14 22.29
N LYS A 215 5.16 -1.50 23.57
CA LYS A 215 3.83 -1.54 24.21
C LYS A 215 3.19 -0.16 24.34
N HIS A 216 3.96 0.90 24.59
CA HIS A 216 3.46 2.27 24.62
C HIS A 216 2.93 2.68 23.26
N GLN A 217 3.64 2.37 22.16
CA GLN A 217 3.16 2.65 20.81
C GLN A 217 1.85 1.92 20.51
N LYS A 218 1.76 0.61 20.82
CA LYS A 218 0.52 -0.17 20.69
C LYS A 218 -0.65 0.47 21.44
N LEU A 219 -0.43 0.80 22.71
CA LEU A 219 -1.45 1.41 23.56
C LEU A 219 -1.84 2.82 23.08
N LEU A 220 -0.86 3.63 22.63
CA LEU A 220 -1.13 4.97 22.10
C LEU A 220 -1.96 4.91 20.83
N HIS A 221 -1.68 4.01 19.88
CA HIS A 221 -2.51 3.80 18.68
C HIS A 221 -3.95 3.39 19.05
N HIS A 222 -4.10 2.46 19.99
CA HIS A 222 -5.42 2.02 20.47
C HIS A 222 -6.22 3.17 21.07
N LEU A 223 -5.58 3.97 21.93
CA LEU A 223 -6.23 5.11 22.58
C LEU A 223 -6.52 6.24 21.59
N GLU A 224 -5.64 6.47 20.61
CA GLU A 224 -5.84 7.41 19.50
C GLU A 224 -7.12 7.04 18.73
N LYS A 225 -7.26 5.78 18.30
CA LYS A 225 -8.46 5.27 17.62
C LYS A 225 -9.72 5.42 18.47
N LYS A 226 -9.68 5.01 19.75
CA LYS A 226 -10.83 5.16 20.67
C LYS A 226 -11.26 6.61 20.87
N VAL A 227 -10.31 7.56 20.88
CA VAL A 227 -10.63 8.99 20.99
C VAL A 227 -11.17 9.52 19.66
N GLU A 228 -10.58 9.12 18.54
CA GLU A 228 -11.06 9.47 17.20
C GLU A 228 -12.51 9.05 16.98
N GLU A 229 -12.86 7.78 17.23
CA GLU A 229 -14.24 7.29 17.10
C GLU A 229 -15.22 8.10 17.96
N LYS A 230 -14.81 8.54 19.15
CA LYS A 230 -15.63 9.42 20.01
C LYS A 230 -15.79 10.83 19.45
N VAL A 231 -14.73 11.38 18.85
CA VAL A 231 -14.76 12.68 18.16
C VAL A 231 -15.69 12.61 16.96
N GLU A 232 -15.58 11.57 16.14
CA GLU A 232 -16.43 11.32 14.96
C GLU A 232 -17.92 11.24 15.35
N ASN A 233 -18.25 10.38 16.32
CA ASN A 233 -19.61 10.24 16.84
C ASN A 233 -20.18 11.56 17.38
N LYS A 234 -19.33 12.46 17.90
CA LYS A 234 -19.76 13.79 18.34
C LYS A 234 -20.00 14.72 17.14
N ILE A 235 -19.11 14.73 16.16
CA ILE A 235 -19.25 15.51 14.92
C ILE A 235 -20.55 15.14 14.21
N GLU A 236 -20.79 13.85 13.99
CA GLU A 236 -22.00 13.36 13.32
C GLU A 236 -23.28 13.80 14.05
N ARG A 237 -23.30 13.71 15.39
CA ARG A 237 -24.43 14.20 16.20
C ARG A 237 -24.68 15.70 16.00
N GLU A 238 -23.62 16.52 15.97
CA GLU A 238 -23.75 17.97 15.80
C GLU A 238 -24.15 18.36 14.36
N ILE A 239 -23.60 17.68 13.35
CA ILE A 239 -24.03 17.83 11.95
C ILE A 239 -25.51 17.49 11.84
N ARG A 240 -25.93 16.31 12.31
CA ARG A 240 -27.33 15.87 12.24
C ARG A 240 -28.28 16.88 12.89
N LYS A 241 -27.90 17.44 14.05
CA LYS A 241 -28.69 18.48 14.74
C LYS A 241 -28.80 19.76 13.89
N LYS A 242 -27.68 20.26 13.35
CA LYS A 242 -27.67 21.48 12.54
C LYS A 242 -28.40 21.30 11.22
N VAL A 243 -28.17 20.20 10.50
CA VAL A 243 -28.87 19.86 9.24
C VAL A 243 -30.36 19.80 9.48
N LYS A 244 -30.82 19.09 10.52
CA LYS A 244 -32.25 19.02 10.86
C LYS A 244 -32.85 20.41 11.12
N LYS A 245 -32.09 21.32 11.76
CA LYS A 245 -32.54 22.69 12.04
C LYS A 245 -32.59 23.54 10.77
N GLU A 246 -31.50 23.63 10.02
CA GLU A 246 -31.43 24.45 8.81
C GLU A 246 -32.35 23.95 7.70
N PHE A 247 -32.52 22.62 7.59
CA PHE A 247 -33.46 22.03 6.65
C PHE A 247 -34.90 22.41 7.01
N LYS A 248 -35.26 22.36 8.30
CA LYS A 248 -36.57 22.83 8.79
C LYS A 248 -36.79 24.32 8.48
N ASP A 249 -35.79 25.16 8.72
CA ASP A 249 -35.86 26.60 8.48
C ASP A 249 -35.97 26.92 6.97
N LYS A 250 -35.20 26.23 6.12
CA LYS A 250 -35.28 26.36 4.65
C LYS A 250 -36.62 25.88 4.09
N ILE A 251 -37.17 24.78 4.61
CA ILE A 251 -38.52 24.33 4.25
C ILE A 251 -39.56 25.38 4.63
N LEU A 252 -39.45 25.98 5.83
CA LEU A 252 -40.39 27.00 6.27
C LEU A 252 -40.36 28.23 5.34
N ILE A 253 -39.17 28.72 5.00
CA ILE A 253 -38.98 29.83 4.06
C ILE A 253 -39.49 29.48 2.66
N THR A 254 -39.26 28.25 2.21
CA THR A 254 -39.72 27.78 0.89
C THR A 254 -41.25 27.65 0.86
N LYS A 255 -41.85 27.14 1.95
CA LYS A 255 -43.30 27.11 2.15
C LYS A 255 -43.92 28.51 2.10
N ASP A 256 -43.31 29.49 2.75
CA ASP A 256 -43.81 30.88 2.76
C ASP A 256 -43.70 31.56 1.39
N LYS A 257 -42.58 31.35 0.67
CA LYS A 257 -42.39 31.86 -0.69
C LYS A 257 -43.34 31.21 -1.71
N ILE A 258 -43.62 29.92 -1.54
CA ILE A 258 -44.59 29.19 -2.36
C ILE A 258 -46.00 29.71 -2.06
N LYS A 259 -46.39 29.88 -0.80
CA LYS A 259 -47.68 30.49 -0.41
C LYS A 259 -47.89 31.88 -1.01
N GLU A 260 -46.86 32.72 -1.03
CA GLU A 260 -46.91 34.06 -1.66
C GLU A 260 -47.05 33.99 -3.19
N LYS A 261 -46.40 33.02 -3.85
CA LYS A 261 -46.55 32.81 -5.30
C LYS A 261 -47.92 32.23 -5.67
N ILE A 262 -48.41 31.27 -4.89
CA ILE A 262 -49.75 30.67 -5.04
C ILE A 262 -50.82 31.76 -4.91
N LYS A 263 -50.69 32.69 -3.95
CA LYS A 263 -51.61 33.83 -3.81
C LYS A 263 -51.67 34.71 -5.06
N LYS A 264 -50.54 34.93 -5.74
CA LYS A 264 -50.49 35.73 -6.97
C LYS A 264 -51.02 34.97 -8.19
N GLU A 265 -50.71 33.68 -8.31
CA GLU A 265 -51.12 32.85 -9.45
C GLU A 265 -52.62 32.45 -9.36
N LEU A 266 -53.22 32.36 -8.17
CA LEU A 266 -54.68 32.19 -7.99
C LEU A 266 -55.49 33.43 -8.37
N GLU A 267 -54.91 34.63 -8.30
CA GLU A 267 -55.56 35.88 -8.74
C GLU A 267 -55.55 36.01 -10.28
N GLU A 268 -54.68 35.28 -10.98
CA GLU A 268 -54.52 35.35 -12.45
C GLU A 268 -55.18 34.17 -13.22
N GLY A 269 -55.69 33.15 -12.52
CA GLY A 269 -56.70 32.22 -13.06
C GLY A 269 -56.24 31.12 -14.04
N ASP A 270 -54.93 30.83 -14.15
CA ASP A 270 -54.41 30.00 -15.25
C ASP A 270 -53.69 28.69 -14.86
N ILE A 271 -53.88 28.17 -13.64
CA ILE A 271 -53.26 26.88 -13.22
C ILE A 271 -54.22 26.05 -12.37
N THR A 272 -54.30 24.74 -12.64
CA THR A 272 -55.09 23.79 -11.85
C THR A 272 -54.39 23.39 -10.55
N LYS A 273 -55.17 23.01 -9.52
CA LYS A 273 -54.67 22.66 -8.18
C LYS A 273 -53.67 21.47 -8.19
N GLU A 274 -53.92 20.48 -9.06
CA GLU A 274 -53.08 19.29 -9.21
C GLU A 274 -51.72 19.59 -9.87
N GLU A 275 -51.67 20.48 -10.87
CA GLU A 275 -50.41 20.89 -11.52
C GLU A 275 -49.52 21.72 -10.60
N LEU A 276 -50.14 22.48 -9.69
CA LEU A 276 -49.45 23.25 -8.67
C LEU A 276 -48.83 22.33 -7.61
N GLU A 277 -49.58 21.34 -7.11
CA GLU A 277 -49.09 20.33 -6.16
C GLU A 277 -47.91 19.52 -6.73
N LYS A 278 -47.99 19.14 -8.01
CA LYS A 278 -46.90 18.42 -8.70
C LYS A 278 -45.62 19.26 -8.79
N LYS A 279 -45.72 20.54 -9.18
CA LYS A 279 -44.56 21.46 -9.27
C LYS A 279 -43.97 21.80 -7.90
N ILE A 280 -44.79 21.83 -6.86
CA ILE A 280 -44.35 22.02 -5.47
C ILE A 280 -43.59 20.79 -4.99
N ASN A 281 -44.11 19.58 -5.24
CA ASN A 281 -43.45 18.34 -4.89
C ASN A 281 -42.12 18.15 -5.65
N GLU A 282 -42.08 18.38 -6.97
CA GLU A 282 -40.83 18.32 -7.76
C GLU A 282 -39.76 19.32 -7.27
N LYS A 283 -40.13 20.53 -6.84
CA LYS A 283 -39.17 21.50 -6.27
C LYS A 283 -38.79 21.19 -4.82
N LEU A 284 -39.61 20.41 -4.12
CA LEU A 284 -39.39 19.96 -2.74
C LEU A 284 -38.70 18.60 -2.67
N GLU A 285 -38.30 17.98 -3.79
CA GLU A 285 -37.51 16.72 -3.83
C GLU A 285 -36.08 16.89 -3.28
N GLY A 286 -35.96 17.30 -2.02
CA GLY A 286 -35.52 16.43 -0.92
C GLY A 286 -34.07 15.97 -0.88
N LYS A 287 -33.55 15.35 -1.95
CA LYS A 287 -32.23 14.68 -1.92
C LYS A 287 -31.09 15.64 -2.23
N VAL A 288 -31.12 16.30 -3.39
CA VAL A 288 -30.04 17.21 -3.82
C VAL A 288 -29.86 18.40 -2.86
N LEU A 289 -30.96 19.01 -2.41
CA LEU A 289 -30.91 20.14 -1.47
C LEU A 289 -30.42 19.73 -0.07
N LYS A 290 -30.70 18.48 0.34
CA LYS A 290 -30.25 17.95 1.62
C LYS A 290 -28.77 17.59 1.57
N GLU A 291 -28.30 16.98 0.48
CA GLU A 291 -26.89 16.68 0.24
C GLU A 291 -26.03 17.96 0.19
N GLU A 292 -26.46 19.00 -0.54
CA GLU A 292 -25.75 20.30 -0.57
C GLU A 292 -25.72 20.98 0.80
N LEU A 293 -26.82 20.88 1.56
CA LEU A 293 -26.90 21.45 2.91
C LEU A 293 -26.03 20.68 3.90
N GLU A 294 -26.01 19.35 3.81
CA GLU A 294 -25.17 18.46 4.61
C GLU A 294 -23.69 18.78 4.39
N LYS A 295 -23.22 18.83 3.13
CA LYS A 295 -21.84 19.20 2.79
C LYS A 295 -21.44 20.56 3.36
N LYS A 296 -22.32 21.57 3.26
CA LYS A 296 -22.05 22.91 3.80
C LYS A 296 -21.93 22.91 5.32
N ILE A 297 -22.89 22.28 6.00
CA ILE A 297 -22.93 22.24 7.47
C ILE A 297 -21.79 21.41 8.03
N GLU A 298 -21.45 20.31 7.36
CA GLU A 298 -20.31 19.46 7.69
C GLU A 298 -19.01 20.28 7.73
N GLY A 299 -18.73 21.10 6.72
CA GLY A 299 -17.59 22.01 6.71
C GLY A 299 -17.57 22.97 7.92
N GLU A 300 -18.72 23.59 8.22
CA GLU A 300 -18.84 24.50 9.37
C GLU A 300 -18.73 23.82 10.75
N VAL A 301 -19.16 22.55 10.87
CA VAL A 301 -19.01 21.77 12.10
C VAL A 301 -17.57 21.31 12.26
N LYS A 302 -16.95 20.77 11.20
CA LYS A 302 -15.55 20.30 11.23
C LYS A 302 -14.60 21.43 11.67
N GLU A 303 -14.77 22.66 11.16
CA GLU A 303 -13.95 23.79 11.62
C GLU A 303 -14.14 24.12 13.10
N LYS A 304 -15.37 24.12 13.61
CA LYS A 304 -15.63 24.41 15.04
C LYS A 304 -15.08 23.32 15.95
N VAL A 305 -15.14 22.06 15.51
CA VAL A 305 -14.70 20.90 16.32
C VAL A 305 -13.18 20.88 16.48
N LYS A 306 -12.40 21.46 15.56
CA LYS A 306 -10.94 21.62 15.74
C LYS A 306 -10.55 22.37 17.01
N GLU A 307 -11.37 23.34 17.42
CA GLU A 307 -11.12 24.10 18.64
C GLU A 307 -11.58 23.36 19.91
N GLU A 308 -12.37 22.30 19.76
CA GLU A 308 -12.88 21.48 20.84
C GLU A 308 -11.81 20.55 21.43
N LEU A 309 -11.95 20.29 22.72
CA LEU A 309 -10.98 19.52 23.48
C LEU A 309 -10.82 18.05 23.07
N PRO A 310 -11.86 17.32 22.63
CA PRO A 310 -11.69 15.97 22.12
C PRO A 310 -10.73 15.90 20.92
N TYR A 311 -10.78 16.88 20.00
CA TYR A 311 -9.86 16.97 18.86
C TYR A 311 -8.43 17.30 19.30
N LYS A 312 -8.26 18.23 20.25
CA LYS A 312 -6.94 18.54 20.82
C LYS A 312 -6.29 17.34 21.50
N VAL A 313 -7.09 16.50 22.18
CA VAL A 313 -6.58 15.28 22.80
C VAL A 313 -6.19 14.25 21.74
N PHE A 314 -6.97 14.11 20.66
CA PHE A 314 -6.60 13.30 19.50
C PHE A 314 -5.24 13.74 18.91
N GLU A 315 -5.05 15.03 18.60
CA GLU A 315 -3.76 15.55 18.13
C GLU A 315 -2.64 15.32 19.15
N LYS A 316 -2.93 15.47 20.45
CA LYS A 316 -1.94 15.24 21.51
C LYS A 316 -1.46 13.79 21.56
N PHE A 317 -2.33 12.80 21.26
CA PHE A 317 -1.90 11.41 21.15
C PHE A 317 -0.86 11.23 20.05
N LYS A 318 -1.11 11.79 18.87
CA LYS A 318 -0.18 11.76 17.74
C LYS A 318 1.16 12.41 18.08
N GLU A 319 1.15 13.59 18.69
CA GLU A 319 2.37 14.27 19.14
C GLU A 319 3.19 13.43 20.13
N VAL A 320 2.53 12.85 21.14
CA VAL A 320 3.19 12.02 22.16
C VAL A 320 3.76 10.74 21.57
N ARG A 321 3.04 10.13 20.63
CA ARG A 321 3.46 8.92 19.91
C ARG A 321 4.72 9.19 19.09
N GLU A 322 4.67 10.19 18.22
CA GLU A 322 5.82 10.58 17.41
C GLU A 322 7.01 11.03 18.28
N GLY A 323 6.74 11.78 19.36
CA GLY A 323 7.76 12.25 20.28
C GLY A 323 8.44 11.11 21.05
N SER A 324 7.68 10.16 21.60
CA SER A 324 8.24 8.99 22.31
C SER A 324 9.07 8.12 21.39
N LEU A 325 8.62 7.89 20.15
CA LEU A 325 9.34 7.09 19.17
C LEU A 325 10.68 7.72 18.74
N GLU A 326 10.73 9.05 18.59
CA GLU A 326 11.98 9.78 18.35
C GLU A 326 12.99 9.57 19.50
N LYS A 327 12.51 9.55 20.73
CA LYS A 327 13.34 9.38 21.94
C LYS A 327 13.80 7.92 22.08
N PHE A 328 12.95 6.98 21.69
CA PHE A 328 13.28 5.56 21.59
C PHE A 328 14.43 5.31 20.60
N GLY A 329 14.33 5.85 19.37
CA GLY A 329 15.40 5.74 18.37
C GLY A 329 16.73 6.34 18.84
N LYS A 330 16.70 7.50 19.53
CA LYS A 330 17.90 8.11 20.13
C LYS A 330 18.55 7.24 21.21
N VAL A 331 17.76 6.66 22.11
CA VAL A 331 18.26 5.79 23.18
C VAL A 331 18.92 4.54 22.61
N LEU A 332 18.28 3.86 21.64
CA LEU A 332 18.83 2.67 20.99
C LEU A 332 20.17 2.97 20.33
N ASN A 333 20.23 4.03 19.51
CA ASN A 333 21.45 4.39 18.79
C ASN A 333 22.63 4.76 19.72
N GLN A 334 22.36 5.29 20.91
CA GLN A 334 23.42 5.72 21.83
C GLN A 334 23.96 4.59 22.71
N LEU A 335 23.10 3.71 23.21
CA LEU A 335 23.50 2.71 24.21
C LEU A 335 23.77 1.32 23.64
N GLU A 336 23.26 1.02 22.46
CA GLU A 336 23.46 -0.26 21.80
C GLU A 336 24.57 -0.20 20.74
N GLU A 337 25.23 -1.33 20.51
CA GLU A 337 26.07 -1.49 19.31
C GLU A 337 25.17 -1.60 18.08
N LYS A 338 25.54 -0.98 16.97
CA LYS A 338 24.67 -0.90 15.78
C LYS A 338 24.22 -2.28 15.30
N GLU A 339 25.14 -3.24 15.32
CA GLU A 339 24.89 -4.63 14.93
C GLU A 339 23.98 -5.36 15.91
N LYS A 340 23.76 -4.86 17.14
CA LYS A 340 22.93 -5.52 18.16
C LYS A 340 21.51 -4.98 18.28
N ILE A 341 21.22 -3.84 17.65
CA ILE A 341 19.89 -3.24 17.67
C ILE A 341 18.85 -4.23 17.13
N HIS A 342 19.15 -4.90 16.01
CA HIS A 342 18.24 -5.87 15.41
C HIS A 342 18.04 -7.12 16.29
N GLU A 343 19.10 -7.61 16.95
CA GLU A 343 19.03 -8.76 17.86
C GLU A 343 18.12 -8.46 19.06
N ARG A 344 18.32 -7.30 19.70
CA ARG A 344 17.53 -6.87 20.86
C ARG A 344 16.07 -6.69 20.49
N ILE A 345 15.79 -5.91 19.46
CA ILE A 345 14.43 -5.65 19.00
C ILE A 345 13.75 -6.95 18.58
N GLY A 346 14.45 -7.79 17.81
CA GLY A 346 13.94 -9.08 17.34
C GLY A 346 13.56 -10.02 18.50
N LYS A 347 14.45 -10.15 19.51
CA LYS A 347 14.19 -10.92 20.73
C LYS A 347 12.94 -10.41 21.46
N ILE A 348 12.85 -9.10 21.68
CA ILE A 348 11.76 -8.49 22.45
C ILE A 348 10.41 -8.65 21.76
N ILE A 349 10.36 -8.40 20.46
CA ILE A 349 9.15 -8.54 19.66
C ILE A 349 8.64 -10.00 19.65
N GLU A 350 9.56 -10.97 19.68
CA GLU A 350 9.23 -12.39 19.77
C GLU A 350 8.68 -12.78 21.15
N GLU A 351 9.33 -12.33 22.23
CA GLU A 351 8.94 -12.62 23.62
C GLU A 351 7.63 -11.94 24.05
N GLN A 352 7.18 -10.90 23.32
CA GLN A 352 5.91 -10.24 23.60
C GLN A 352 4.72 -11.17 23.41
N LYS A 353 3.80 -11.11 24.39
CA LYS A 353 2.48 -11.73 24.31
C LYS A 353 1.62 -10.99 23.29
N GLY A 354 0.83 -11.73 22.52
CA GLY A 354 -0.10 -11.22 21.52
C GLY A 354 -0.81 -12.38 20.82
N SER A 355 -1.57 -12.05 19.78
CA SER A 355 -2.20 -13.01 18.86
C SER A 355 -1.17 -13.63 17.91
N GLU A 356 -1.65 -14.56 17.08
CA GLU A 356 -0.95 -15.13 15.92
C GLU A 356 -0.63 -14.08 14.84
N PHE A 357 -1.17 -12.86 14.97
CA PHE A 357 -0.91 -11.72 14.07
C PHE A 357 -0.07 -10.61 14.72
N LYS A 358 0.43 -10.79 15.95
CA LYS A 358 1.13 -9.74 16.73
C LYS A 358 2.27 -9.06 15.97
N HIS A 359 2.95 -9.81 15.10
CA HIS A 359 4.06 -9.31 14.30
C HIS A 359 3.61 -8.30 13.24
N PHE A 360 2.34 -8.29 12.82
CA PHE A 360 1.80 -7.28 11.91
C PHE A 360 1.79 -5.90 12.58
N LYS A 361 1.30 -5.82 13.82
CA LYS A 361 1.34 -4.55 14.58
C LYS A 361 2.77 -4.14 14.95
N ASN A 362 3.63 -5.11 15.25
CA ASN A 362 5.05 -4.84 15.51
C ASN A 362 5.76 -4.27 14.27
N LEU A 363 5.47 -4.79 13.07
CA LEU A 363 6.02 -4.28 11.81
C LEU A 363 5.66 -2.82 11.57
N GLU A 364 4.43 -2.40 11.89
CA GLU A 364 4.03 -0.99 11.80
C GLU A 364 4.92 -0.10 12.67
N ILE A 365 5.13 -0.50 13.93
CA ILE A 365 5.97 0.25 14.87
C ILE A 365 7.44 0.27 14.41
N LEU A 366 7.94 -0.84 13.85
CA LEU A 366 9.30 -0.91 13.32
C LEU A 366 9.49 0.00 12.11
N LYS A 367 8.50 0.10 11.21
CA LYS A 367 8.54 1.04 10.08
C LYS A 367 8.53 2.49 10.54
N GLU A 368 7.74 2.82 11.56
CA GLU A 368 7.77 4.16 12.15
C GLU A 368 9.12 4.43 12.84
N LEU A 369 9.70 3.43 13.51
CA LEU A 369 10.99 3.56 14.19
C LEU A 369 12.14 3.75 13.20
N GLU A 370 12.11 3.07 12.06
CA GLU A 370 13.11 3.20 10.98
C GLU A 370 13.29 4.66 10.54
N GLU A 371 12.20 5.43 10.48
CA GLU A 371 12.23 6.85 10.09
C GLU A 371 12.76 7.77 11.21
N ARG A 372 12.90 7.24 12.43
CA ARG A 372 13.34 8.00 13.62
C ARG A 372 14.70 7.58 14.14
N VAL A 373 15.38 6.66 13.44
CA VAL A 373 16.77 6.30 13.69
C VAL A 373 17.70 6.93 12.64
N PRO A 374 18.98 7.17 12.97
CA PRO A 374 19.97 7.60 11.97
C PRO A 374 20.11 6.58 10.83
N GLU A 375 20.56 7.03 9.66
CA GLU A 375 20.76 6.19 8.46
C GLU A 375 21.57 4.92 8.77
N GLU A 376 22.60 5.01 9.61
CA GLU A 376 23.46 3.87 9.93
C GLU A 376 22.79 2.81 10.81
N ALA A 377 21.64 3.13 11.43
CA ALA A 377 20.85 2.21 12.24
C ALA A 377 19.61 1.70 11.51
N LYS A 378 19.22 2.30 10.36
CA LYS A 378 18.07 1.86 9.57
C LYS A 378 18.20 0.42 9.12
N GLU A 379 19.38 0.00 8.66
CA GLU A 379 19.62 -1.39 8.22
C GLU A 379 19.37 -2.42 9.34
N ALA A 380 19.69 -2.09 10.59
CA ALA A 380 19.36 -2.95 11.72
C ALA A 380 17.84 -3.03 11.97
N ILE A 381 17.12 -1.93 11.77
CA ILE A 381 15.66 -1.92 11.88
C ILE A 381 15.02 -2.69 10.72
N LYS A 382 15.51 -2.53 9.49
CA LYS A 382 15.06 -3.31 8.31
C LYS A 382 15.25 -4.81 8.53
N LEU A 383 16.41 -5.23 9.03
CA LEU A 383 16.65 -6.64 9.38
C LEU A 383 15.67 -7.15 10.46
N ALA A 384 15.32 -6.32 11.44
CA ALA A 384 14.29 -6.66 12.42
C ALA A 384 12.90 -6.77 11.76
N GLN A 385 12.57 -5.89 10.80
CA GLN A 385 11.33 -5.98 10.01
C GLN A 385 11.29 -7.27 9.20
N GLU A 386 12.34 -7.62 8.46
CA GLU A 386 12.40 -8.87 7.68
C GLU A 386 12.18 -10.11 8.55
N ASN A 387 12.81 -10.14 9.73
CA ASN A 387 12.65 -11.26 10.66
C ASN A 387 11.23 -11.30 11.27
N ALA A 388 10.62 -10.15 11.55
CA ALA A 388 9.23 -10.10 12.02
C ALA A 388 8.25 -10.54 10.92
N LEU A 389 8.49 -10.16 9.66
CA LEU A 389 7.71 -10.58 8.50
C LEU A 389 7.77 -12.10 8.29
N LYS A 390 8.96 -12.69 8.33
CA LYS A 390 9.16 -14.15 8.23
C LYS A 390 8.43 -14.91 9.34
N ARG A 391 8.48 -14.42 10.58
CA ARG A 391 7.76 -15.04 11.71
C ARG A 391 6.26 -14.95 11.52
N LEU A 392 5.74 -13.79 11.14
CA LEU A 392 4.33 -13.60 10.88
C LEU A 392 3.82 -14.55 9.79
N GLU A 393 4.59 -14.75 8.72
CA GLU A 393 4.25 -15.71 7.66
C GLU A 393 4.14 -17.15 8.21
N VAL A 394 5.05 -17.55 9.11
CA VAL A 394 5.00 -18.86 9.77
C VAL A 394 3.79 -18.98 10.68
N GLU A 395 3.54 -17.99 11.54
CA GLU A 395 2.40 -17.99 12.47
C GLU A 395 1.05 -18.02 11.72
N ILE A 396 0.92 -17.28 10.62
CA ILE A 396 -0.28 -17.31 9.76
C ILE A 396 -0.51 -18.71 9.17
N LYS A 397 0.56 -19.42 8.77
CA LYS A 397 0.47 -20.78 8.22
C LYS A 397 0.06 -21.82 9.27
N GLU A 398 0.30 -21.57 10.55
CA GLU A 398 -0.14 -22.45 11.64
C GLU A 398 -1.65 -22.35 11.91
N ILE A 399 -2.30 -21.27 11.45
CA ILE A 399 -3.76 -21.11 11.55
C ILE A 399 -4.46 -22.08 10.56
N PRO A 400 -5.52 -22.80 10.99
CA PRO A 400 -6.30 -23.68 10.12
C PRO A 400 -6.80 -22.98 8.86
N GLU A 401 -6.59 -23.62 7.70
CA GLU A 401 -6.84 -23.04 6.36
C GLU A 401 -8.28 -22.50 6.22
N GLU A 402 -9.26 -23.19 6.81
CA GLU A 402 -10.69 -22.84 6.73
C GLU A 402 -11.02 -21.51 7.41
N THR A 403 -10.24 -21.11 8.42
CA THR A 403 -10.49 -19.90 9.22
C THR A 403 -9.43 -18.82 9.04
N ARG A 404 -8.28 -19.17 8.45
CA ARG A 404 -7.10 -18.30 8.30
C ARG A 404 -7.45 -17.00 7.60
N LEU A 405 -8.10 -17.07 6.44
CA LEU A 405 -8.45 -15.89 5.63
C LEU A 405 -9.41 -14.97 6.39
N GLU A 406 -10.47 -15.52 6.97
CA GLU A 406 -11.49 -14.74 7.69
C GLU A 406 -10.90 -14.05 8.92
N LYS A 407 -10.08 -14.76 9.70
CA LYS A 407 -9.39 -14.19 10.87
C LYS A 407 -8.44 -13.08 10.47
N PHE A 408 -7.62 -13.29 9.43
CA PHE A 408 -6.67 -12.29 8.99
C PHE A 408 -7.35 -11.06 8.37
N ASP A 409 -8.39 -11.26 7.56
CA ASP A 409 -9.21 -10.17 7.01
C ASP A 409 -9.82 -9.31 8.12
N ARG A 410 -10.45 -9.96 9.11
CA ARG A 410 -11.04 -9.28 10.27
C ARG A 410 -9.99 -8.55 11.09
N TYR A 411 -8.81 -9.14 11.27
CA TYR A 411 -7.70 -8.52 11.98
C TYR A 411 -7.22 -7.25 11.27
N VAL A 412 -6.85 -7.34 9.98
CA VAL A 412 -6.37 -6.21 9.18
C VAL A 412 -7.45 -5.12 9.06
N TYR A 413 -8.73 -5.49 8.99
CA TYR A 413 -9.83 -4.53 8.99
C TYR A 413 -10.09 -3.87 10.36
N ASN A 414 -9.68 -4.46 11.49
CA ASN A 414 -9.98 -3.87 12.80
C ASN A 414 -8.75 -3.28 13.51
N ILE A 415 -7.53 -3.67 13.15
CA ILE A 415 -6.31 -3.15 13.75
C ILE A 415 -6.22 -1.62 13.55
N ALA A 416 -5.90 -0.90 14.62
CA ALA A 416 -5.63 0.52 14.67
C ALA A 416 -4.25 0.84 14.09
N GLY A 417 -4.03 2.11 13.77
CA GLY A 417 -2.77 2.59 13.21
C GLY A 417 -2.94 3.24 11.85
N ASN A 418 -1.84 3.37 11.12
CA ASN A 418 -1.82 4.02 9.82
C ASN A 418 -2.14 3.02 8.69
N ALA A 419 -3.29 3.23 8.04
CA ALA A 419 -3.75 2.36 6.96
C ALA A 419 -2.77 2.28 5.77
N SER A 420 -2.05 3.36 5.41
CA SER A 420 -1.06 3.27 4.33
C SER A 420 0.17 2.44 4.74
N ARG A 421 0.51 2.38 6.04
CA ARG A 421 1.53 1.44 6.54
C ARG A 421 1.06 -0.01 6.46
N HIS A 422 -0.22 -0.26 6.73
CA HIS A 422 -0.78 -1.60 6.59
C HIS A 422 -0.70 -2.06 5.13
N ILE A 423 -0.92 -1.16 4.16
CA ILE A 423 -0.66 -1.43 2.73
C ILE A 423 0.82 -1.77 2.50
N GLU A 424 1.76 -0.97 3.05
CA GLU A 424 3.20 -1.28 2.93
C GLU A 424 3.55 -2.67 3.46
N ILE A 425 3.04 -3.04 4.65
CA ILE A 425 3.34 -4.33 5.27
C ILE A 425 2.80 -5.49 4.42
N LEU A 426 1.56 -5.38 3.93
CA LEU A 426 0.97 -6.37 3.05
C LEU A 426 1.73 -6.51 1.72
N GLU A 427 2.31 -5.42 1.23
CA GLU A 427 3.14 -5.44 0.04
C GLU A 427 4.51 -6.10 0.29
N ASP A 428 5.12 -5.85 1.44
CA ASP A 428 6.39 -6.50 1.80
C ASP A 428 6.24 -8.02 1.91
N PHE A 429 5.07 -8.48 2.36
CA PHE A 429 4.71 -9.90 2.38
C PHE A 429 4.74 -10.57 1.00
N LYS A 430 4.46 -9.83 -0.06
CA LYS A 430 4.46 -10.38 -1.42
C LYS A 430 5.87 -10.68 -1.92
N GLY A 431 6.90 -10.05 -1.36
CA GLY A 431 8.31 -10.47 -1.39
C GLY A 431 8.91 -11.06 -2.68
N ILE A 432 10.08 -11.69 -2.56
CA ILE A 432 10.79 -12.33 -3.69
C ILE A 432 10.44 -13.83 -3.82
N GLU A 433 9.99 -14.47 -2.73
CA GLU A 433 9.58 -15.89 -2.72
C GLU A 433 8.28 -16.10 -1.93
N PRO A 434 7.15 -15.51 -2.38
CA PRO A 434 5.91 -15.68 -1.65
C PRO A 434 5.34 -17.10 -1.86
N SER A 435 4.60 -17.61 -0.88
CA SER A 435 3.79 -18.81 -1.09
C SER A 435 2.50 -18.45 -1.82
N LYS A 436 2.00 -19.34 -2.69
CA LYS A 436 0.76 -19.12 -3.44
C LYS A 436 -0.42 -18.75 -2.54
N GLU A 437 -0.57 -19.51 -1.45
CA GLU A 437 -1.60 -19.28 -0.43
C GLU A 437 -1.51 -17.88 0.18
N MET A 438 -0.29 -17.41 0.50
CA MET A 438 -0.10 -16.09 1.09
C MET A 438 -0.42 -14.98 0.09
N VAL A 439 0.02 -15.09 -1.16
CA VAL A 439 -0.31 -14.11 -2.22
C VAL A 439 -1.83 -13.99 -2.39
N GLU A 440 -2.52 -15.12 -2.51
CA GLU A 440 -3.97 -15.14 -2.68
C GLU A 440 -4.71 -14.61 -1.44
N MET A 441 -4.20 -14.86 -0.24
CA MET A 441 -4.75 -14.29 0.98
C MET A 441 -4.56 -12.77 1.03
N ILE A 442 -3.37 -12.27 0.68
CA ILE A 442 -3.08 -10.83 0.69
C ILE A 442 -3.92 -10.10 -0.37
N GLU A 443 -4.05 -10.64 -1.57
CA GLU A 443 -4.90 -10.08 -2.64
C GLU A 443 -6.37 -9.92 -2.19
N LYS A 444 -6.85 -10.78 -1.29
CA LYS A 444 -8.21 -10.70 -0.75
C LYS A 444 -8.35 -9.68 0.39
N VAL A 445 -7.27 -9.40 1.11
CA VAL A 445 -7.28 -8.56 2.32
C VAL A 445 -6.78 -7.13 2.07
N GLU A 446 -5.97 -6.92 1.03
CA GLU A 446 -5.34 -5.63 0.71
C GLU A 446 -6.32 -4.49 0.38
N GLU A 447 -7.55 -4.83 0.01
CA GLU A 447 -8.61 -3.84 -0.22
C GLU A 447 -9.01 -3.16 1.10
N LYS A 448 -8.93 -3.85 2.24
CA LYS A 448 -9.37 -3.33 3.54
C LYS A 448 -8.57 -2.10 3.99
N PRO A 449 -7.23 -2.11 3.98
CA PRO A 449 -6.46 -0.91 4.27
C PRO A 449 -6.68 0.23 3.26
N LEU A 450 -6.95 -0.07 1.99
CA LEU A 450 -7.25 0.95 0.98
C LEU A 450 -8.57 1.68 1.29
N ILE A 451 -9.62 0.93 1.65
CA ILE A 451 -10.90 1.51 2.08
C ILE A 451 -10.73 2.34 3.36
N LYS A 452 -10.01 1.82 4.36
CA LYS A 452 -9.71 2.57 5.59
C LYS A 452 -8.96 3.87 5.31
N LEU A 453 -8.00 3.82 4.39
CA LEU A 453 -7.21 4.98 4.01
C LEU A 453 -8.09 6.05 3.37
N GLU A 454 -8.95 5.63 2.45
CA GLU A 454 -9.95 6.48 1.80
C GLU A 454 -10.87 7.15 2.85
N GLU A 455 -11.52 6.36 3.72
CA GLU A 455 -12.37 6.87 4.81
C GLU A 455 -11.61 7.87 5.69
N LYS A 456 -10.35 7.56 6.04
CA LYS A 456 -9.52 8.42 6.87
C LYS A 456 -9.21 9.74 6.17
N LEU A 457 -8.88 9.73 4.89
CA LEU A 457 -8.58 10.94 4.12
C LEU A 457 -9.82 11.82 3.97
N GLU A 458 -11.01 11.26 3.71
CA GLU A 458 -12.26 12.03 3.65
C GLU A 458 -12.61 12.74 4.97
N LYS A 459 -12.30 12.07 6.09
CA LYS A 459 -12.57 12.59 7.43
C LYS A 459 -11.62 13.71 7.84
N LEU A 460 -10.38 13.70 7.36
CA LEU A 460 -9.39 14.72 7.69
C LEU A 460 -9.79 16.08 7.08
N PRO A 461 -9.98 17.13 7.91
CA PRO A 461 -10.64 18.35 7.46
C PRO A 461 -9.76 19.27 6.59
N THR A 462 -8.44 19.16 6.64
CA THR A 462 -7.52 19.98 5.82
C THR A 462 -6.61 19.15 4.94
N GLN A 463 -6.20 19.74 3.82
CA GLN A 463 -5.14 19.20 2.98
C GLN A 463 -3.83 19.00 3.76
N GLU A 464 -3.47 19.90 4.67
CA GLU A 464 -2.25 19.79 5.48
C GLU A 464 -2.27 18.53 6.38
N GLU A 465 -3.40 18.24 7.03
CA GLU A 465 -3.54 17.03 7.84
C GLU A 465 -3.51 15.75 7.00
N ARG A 466 -4.14 15.77 5.81
CA ARG A 466 -4.08 14.66 4.84
C ARG A 466 -2.65 14.41 4.37
N GLU A 467 -1.94 15.47 3.99
CA GLU A 467 -0.54 15.40 3.60
C GLU A 467 0.38 14.93 4.74
N ARG A 468 0.09 15.34 5.97
CA ARG A 468 0.84 14.92 7.17
C ARG A 468 0.58 13.45 7.50
N PHE A 469 -0.62 12.94 7.22
CA PHE A 469 -0.94 11.52 7.39
C PHE A 469 -0.12 10.63 6.45
N LEU A 470 0.11 11.11 5.22
CA LEU A 470 0.91 10.45 4.18
C LEU A 470 2.39 10.90 4.17
N GLU A 471 2.86 11.61 5.20
CA GLU A 471 4.20 12.21 5.21
C GLU A 471 5.33 11.19 5.01
N HIS A 472 5.18 10.01 5.60
CA HIS A 472 6.16 8.92 5.51
C HIS A 472 6.37 8.38 4.08
N LEU A 473 5.42 8.58 3.17
CA LEU A 473 5.56 8.17 1.78
C LEU A 473 6.45 9.14 0.98
N LYS A 474 6.77 10.32 1.53
CA LYS A 474 7.54 11.36 0.84
C LYS A 474 9.05 11.12 0.80
N GLU A 475 9.57 10.04 1.39
CA GLU A 475 11.02 9.80 1.54
C GLU A 475 11.78 9.49 0.24
N GLY A 476 11.11 9.50 -0.92
CA GLY A 476 11.76 9.36 -2.23
C GLY A 476 12.48 8.02 -2.38
N GLU A 477 11.88 6.95 -1.88
CA GLU A 477 12.33 5.57 -2.07
C GLU A 477 11.38 4.88 -3.05
N MET A 478 11.91 4.00 -3.93
CA MET A 478 11.08 3.30 -4.93
C MET A 478 9.93 2.53 -4.29
N GLY A 479 10.17 1.86 -3.15
CA GLY A 479 9.12 1.16 -2.40
C GLY A 479 7.98 2.09 -1.98
N LYS A 480 8.29 3.31 -1.51
CA LYS A 480 7.27 4.31 -1.13
C LYS A 480 6.52 4.85 -2.33
N MET A 481 7.21 5.10 -3.45
CA MET A 481 6.57 5.57 -4.68
C MET A 481 5.65 4.51 -5.29
N LYS A 482 6.02 3.22 -5.22
CA LYS A 482 5.14 2.10 -5.58
C LYS A 482 3.84 2.14 -4.76
N ILE A 483 3.96 2.39 -3.46
CA ILE A 483 2.81 2.48 -2.55
C ILE A 483 1.97 3.72 -2.85
N ILE A 484 2.59 4.87 -3.13
CA ILE A 484 1.89 6.07 -3.61
C ILE A 484 1.10 5.75 -4.89
N LYS A 485 1.73 5.11 -5.88
CA LYS A 485 1.06 4.75 -7.14
C LYS A 485 -0.10 3.78 -6.90
N LYS A 486 0.09 2.79 -6.03
CA LYS A 486 -0.98 1.89 -5.61
C LYS A 486 -2.13 2.65 -4.94
N ILE A 487 -1.85 3.59 -4.04
CA ILE A 487 -2.89 4.41 -3.41
C ILE A 487 -3.58 5.29 -4.46
N GLU A 488 -2.85 5.92 -5.37
CA GLU A 488 -3.37 6.77 -6.46
C GLU A 488 -4.30 6.02 -7.39
N ASN A 489 -3.87 4.83 -7.85
CA ASN A 489 -4.64 3.93 -8.70
C ASN A 489 -5.93 3.44 -8.01
N ASN A 490 -6.03 3.62 -6.70
CA ASN A 490 -7.11 3.13 -5.89
C ASN A 490 -7.88 4.22 -5.15
N LEU A 491 -7.52 5.50 -5.14
CA LEU A 491 -8.35 6.54 -4.50
C LEU A 491 -9.32 7.19 -5.49
N PRO A 492 -10.50 7.62 -5.00
CA PRO A 492 -11.47 8.35 -5.83
C PRO A 492 -10.86 9.66 -6.36
N PRO A 493 -11.29 10.16 -7.52
CA PRO A 493 -10.72 11.34 -8.17
C PRO A 493 -10.64 12.58 -7.28
N GLU A 494 -11.59 12.75 -6.36
CA GLU A 494 -11.65 13.87 -5.42
C GLU A 494 -10.50 13.87 -4.42
N LEU A 495 -9.92 12.70 -4.13
CA LEU A 495 -8.81 12.51 -3.18
C LEU A 495 -7.45 12.35 -3.88
N LYS A 496 -7.41 12.31 -5.21
CA LYS A 496 -6.16 12.13 -5.98
C LYS A 496 -5.27 13.36 -5.95
N GLU A 497 -5.84 14.56 -5.89
CA GLU A 497 -5.06 15.81 -5.81
C GLU A 497 -4.22 15.87 -4.52
N GLU A 498 -4.69 15.27 -3.42
CA GLU A 498 -3.95 15.14 -2.17
C GLU A 498 -2.73 14.23 -2.31
N ILE A 499 -2.88 13.11 -3.04
CA ILE A 499 -1.77 12.21 -3.30
C ILE A 499 -0.75 12.88 -4.21
N LYS A 500 -1.20 13.68 -5.17
CA LYS A 500 -0.32 14.36 -6.13
C LYS A 500 0.75 15.20 -5.42
N ALA A 501 0.39 15.95 -4.39
CA ALA A 501 1.35 16.72 -3.60
C ALA A 501 2.38 15.83 -2.86
N VAL A 502 1.94 14.68 -2.35
CA VAL A 502 2.80 13.67 -1.72
C VAL A 502 3.73 13.04 -2.77
N LYS A 503 3.21 12.69 -3.94
CA LYS A 503 3.92 12.13 -5.09
C LYS A 503 5.00 13.09 -5.61
N GLU A 504 4.66 14.35 -5.85
CA GLU A 504 5.60 15.38 -6.30
C GLU A 504 6.76 15.56 -5.32
N ARG A 505 6.48 15.55 -4.00
CA ARG A 505 7.54 15.62 -2.98
C ARG A 505 8.41 14.36 -2.96
N ALA A 506 7.80 13.18 -3.06
CA ALA A 506 8.52 11.91 -3.13
C ALA A 506 9.44 11.87 -4.37
N PHE A 507 8.93 12.28 -5.53
CA PHE A 507 9.68 12.32 -6.78
C PHE A 507 10.83 13.30 -6.69
N LYS A 508 10.60 14.50 -6.11
CA LYS A 508 11.68 15.47 -5.89
C LYS A 508 12.77 14.92 -4.98
N LYS A 509 12.43 14.28 -3.85
CA LYS A 509 13.44 13.65 -2.97
C LYS A 509 14.20 12.54 -3.69
N PHE A 510 13.51 11.74 -4.51
CA PHE A 510 14.15 10.71 -5.32
C PHE A 510 15.10 11.32 -6.36
N GLU A 511 14.68 12.39 -7.02
CA GLU A 511 15.50 13.15 -7.99
C GLU A 511 16.79 13.72 -7.36
N GLU A 512 16.72 14.17 -6.11
CA GLU A 512 17.87 14.60 -5.31
C GLU A 512 18.81 13.42 -4.97
N LYS A 513 18.24 12.23 -4.67
CA LYS A 513 19.01 11.01 -4.43
C LYS A 513 19.71 10.51 -5.70
N ILE A 514 19.02 10.51 -6.84
CA ILE A 514 19.60 10.16 -8.15
C ILE A 514 20.81 11.04 -8.46
N GLY A 515 20.71 12.36 -8.22
CA GLY A 515 21.84 13.27 -8.46
C GLY A 515 23.14 12.81 -7.78
N LYS A 516 23.04 12.27 -6.56
CA LYS A 516 24.20 11.72 -5.82
C LYS A 516 24.69 10.38 -6.39
N LEU A 517 23.79 9.54 -6.90
CA LEU A 517 24.14 8.26 -7.51
C LEU A 517 24.81 8.45 -8.88
N VAL A 518 24.37 9.43 -9.67
CA VAL A 518 24.99 9.75 -10.96
C VAL A 518 26.45 10.19 -10.77
N GLU A 519 26.76 10.89 -9.68
CA GLU A 519 28.11 11.35 -9.36
C GLU A 519 29.02 10.26 -8.76
N ASP A 520 28.45 9.27 -8.05
CA ASP A 520 29.17 8.25 -7.28
C ASP A 520 29.01 6.86 -7.89
N LEU A 521 30.01 6.42 -8.66
CA LEU A 521 30.00 5.14 -9.38
C LEU A 521 29.92 3.91 -8.47
N GLU A 522 30.49 3.96 -7.26
CA GLU A 522 30.40 2.82 -6.33
C GLU A 522 28.98 2.70 -5.78
N LYS A 523 28.39 3.81 -5.33
CA LYS A 523 27.00 3.81 -4.84
C LYS A 523 25.99 3.49 -5.94
N ARG A 524 26.24 3.93 -7.18
CA ARG A 524 25.42 3.55 -8.34
C ARG A 524 25.46 2.05 -8.58
N ARG A 525 26.65 1.43 -8.49
CA ARG A 525 26.78 -0.03 -8.61
C ARG A 525 26.02 -0.74 -7.49
N GLU A 526 26.26 -0.34 -6.24
CA GLU A 526 25.59 -0.89 -5.07
C GLU A 526 24.05 -0.76 -5.16
N PHE A 527 23.56 0.36 -5.70
CA PHE A 527 22.14 0.58 -5.93
C PHE A 527 21.54 -0.45 -6.90
N PHE A 528 22.21 -0.74 -8.02
CA PHE A 528 21.73 -1.72 -9.00
C PHE A 528 21.92 -3.17 -8.51
N GLU A 529 23.01 -3.48 -7.82
CA GLU A 529 23.26 -4.83 -7.25
C GLU A 529 22.23 -5.24 -6.19
N ASN A 530 21.68 -4.27 -5.45
CA ASN A 530 20.69 -4.51 -4.41
C ASN A 530 19.24 -4.26 -4.85
N MET A 531 19.01 -4.01 -6.15
CA MET A 531 17.66 -3.77 -6.66
C MET A 531 16.86 -5.09 -6.67
N PRO A 532 15.72 -5.18 -5.97
CA PRO A 532 14.87 -6.36 -6.04
C PRO A 532 14.16 -6.44 -7.40
N PRO A 533 13.67 -7.63 -7.80
CA PRO A 533 12.79 -7.75 -8.96
C PRO A 533 11.61 -6.76 -8.85
N PRO A 534 11.39 -5.90 -9.85
CA PRO A 534 10.40 -4.84 -9.78
C PRO A 534 9.01 -5.29 -10.26
N PRO A 535 7.93 -5.07 -9.49
CA PRO A 535 6.57 -5.31 -9.96
C PRO A 535 6.13 -4.24 -11.00
N VAL A 536 5.00 -4.48 -11.67
CA VAL A 536 4.41 -3.63 -12.71
C VAL A 536 4.20 -2.20 -12.23
N GLU A 537 3.72 -2.00 -11.00
CA GLU A 537 3.52 -0.67 -10.42
C GLU A 537 4.85 0.11 -10.31
N GLN A 538 5.98 -0.58 -10.16
CA GLN A 538 7.28 0.07 -10.17
C GLN A 538 7.65 0.59 -11.57
N PHE A 539 7.29 -0.12 -12.64
CA PHE A 539 7.46 0.37 -14.02
C PHE A 539 6.55 1.55 -14.31
N GLU A 540 5.30 1.52 -13.83
CA GLU A 540 4.40 2.68 -13.91
C GLU A 540 5.02 3.93 -13.27
N VAL A 541 5.60 3.77 -12.07
CA VAL A 541 6.33 4.85 -11.38
C VAL A 541 7.55 5.33 -12.17
N MET A 542 8.36 4.41 -12.71
CA MET A 542 9.54 4.78 -13.50
C MET A 542 9.16 5.57 -14.77
N ALA A 543 8.07 5.19 -15.44
CA ALA A 543 7.57 5.92 -16.59
C ALA A 543 7.10 7.33 -16.23
N GLU A 544 6.43 7.51 -15.08
CA GLU A 544 6.06 8.85 -14.59
C GLU A 544 7.28 9.68 -14.20
N LEU A 545 8.27 9.06 -13.55
CA LEU A 545 9.53 9.72 -13.19
C LEU A 545 10.25 10.23 -14.43
N GLU A 546 10.36 9.42 -15.48
CA GLU A 546 11.00 9.80 -16.74
C GLU A 546 10.38 11.08 -17.34
N GLU A 547 9.06 11.27 -17.19
CA GLU A 547 8.37 12.47 -17.66
C GLU A 547 8.65 13.71 -16.79
N MET A 548 8.90 13.52 -15.49
CA MET A 548 9.07 14.59 -14.51
C MET A 548 10.51 15.04 -14.29
N VAL A 549 11.50 14.15 -14.50
CA VAL A 549 12.91 14.48 -14.26
C VAL A 549 13.51 15.36 -15.37
N PRO A 550 14.52 16.19 -15.04
CA PRO A 550 15.36 16.88 -16.03
C PRO A 550 15.96 15.93 -17.08
N GLU A 551 16.20 16.44 -18.29
CA GLU A 551 16.68 15.63 -19.44
C GLU A 551 18.01 14.91 -19.15
N ASP A 552 18.91 15.53 -18.38
CA ASP A 552 20.20 14.97 -17.97
C ASP A 552 20.09 13.79 -16.99
N LYS A 553 18.90 13.57 -16.39
CA LYS A 553 18.62 12.45 -15.48
C LYS A 553 17.78 11.34 -16.12
N LYS A 554 17.20 11.57 -17.30
CA LYS A 554 16.36 10.57 -17.97
C LYS A 554 17.13 9.31 -18.35
N GLU A 555 18.39 9.46 -18.76
CA GLU A 555 19.26 8.32 -19.08
C GLU A 555 19.41 7.37 -17.89
N PHE A 556 19.49 7.89 -16.66
CA PHE A 556 19.55 7.08 -15.45
C PHE A 556 18.22 6.33 -15.20
N ILE A 557 17.07 6.97 -15.41
CA ILE A 557 15.76 6.31 -15.28
C ILE A 557 15.59 5.20 -16.34
N GLN A 558 16.06 5.44 -17.56
CA GLN A 558 16.04 4.43 -18.63
C GLN A 558 16.95 3.25 -18.30
N GLU A 559 18.17 3.51 -17.81
CA GLU A 559 19.05 2.45 -17.29
C GLU A 559 18.40 1.68 -16.15
N MET A 560 17.69 2.35 -15.23
CA MET A 560 16.91 1.68 -14.19
C MET A 560 15.84 0.74 -14.75
N GLN A 561 15.11 1.17 -15.79
CA GLN A 561 14.12 0.32 -16.46
C GLN A 561 14.79 -0.88 -17.14
N GLU A 562 15.91 -0.68 -17.85
CA GLU A 562 16.67 -1.75 -18.50
C GLU A 562 17.17 -2.79 -17.48
N LYS A 563 17.82 -2.34 -16.41
CA LYS A 563 18.27 -3.20 -15.30
C LYS A 563 17.10 -3.91 -14.62
N SER A 564 15.96 -3.25 -14.49
CA SER A 564 14.73 -3.83 -13.95
C SER A 564 14.23 -5.02 -14.79
N PHE A 565 14.28 -4.92 -16.12
CA PHE A 565 13.92 -6.03 -17.01
C PHE A 565 14.94 -7.18 -16.93
N GLU A 566 16.24 -6.86 -16.86
CA GLU A 566 17.31 -7.87 -16.68
C GLU A 566 17.10 -8.67 -15.39
N ILE A 567 16.92 -7.99 -14.25
CA ILE A 567 16.68 -8.64 -12.95
C ILE A 567 15.41 -9.52 -12.98
N MET A 568 14.34 -9.04 -13.62
CA MET A 568 13.12 -9.83 -13.77
C MET A 568 13.37 -11.08 -14.61
N LYS A 569 14.05 -10.94 -15.75
CA LYS A 569 14.40 -12.05 -16.64
C LYS A 569 15.26 -13.10 -15.91
N GLU A 570 16.32 -12.67 -15.24
CA GLU A 570 17.20 -13.56 -14.47
C GLU A 570 16.42 -14.32 -13.40
N LYS A 571 15.50 -13.64 -12.70
CA LYS A 571 14.66 -14.29 -11.69
C LYS A 571 13.71 -15.31 -12.32
N ILE A 572 13.08 -15.02 -13.45
CA ILE A 572 12.23 -15.99 -14.17
C ILE A 572 13.05 -17.20 -14.64
N GLU A 573 14.22 -16.97 -15.23
CA GLU A 573 15.12 -18.03 -15.68
C GLU A 573 15.59 -18.93 -14.52
N SER A 574 15.90 -18.34 -13.36
CA SER A 574 16.30 -19.09 -12.16
C SER A 574 15.21 -20.05 -11.67
N LEU A 575 13.95 -19.80 -12.04
CA LEU A 575 12.79 -20.58 -11.66
C LEU A 575 12.35 -21.59 -12.73
N LYS A 576 13.06 -21.73 -13.86
CA LYS A 576 12.67 -22.59 -15.01
C LYS A 576 12.37 -24.05 -14.70
N ASP A 577 12.94 -24.57 -13.63
CA ASP A 577 12.74 -25.96 -13.20
C ASP A 577 11.51 -26.12 -12.26
N ASP A 578 10.84 -25.02 -11.89
CA ASP A 578 9.58 -24.99 -11.12
C ASP A 578 8.54 -24.06 -11.77
N PRO A 579 7.78 -24.56 -12.76
CA PRO A 579 6.77 -23.77 -13.49
C PRO A 579 5.70 -23.14 -12.59
N LYS A 580 5.37 -23.77 -11.46
CA LYS A 580 4.38 -23.21 -10.52
C LYS A 580 4.93 -21.98 -9.80
N ARG A 581 6.22 -22.01 -9.42
CA ARG A 581 6.88 -20.83 -8.85
C ARG A 581 7.10 -19.75 -9.89
N GLN A 582 7.39 -20.09 -11.14
CA GLN A 582 7.44 -19.10 -12.24
C GLN A 582 6.10 -18.40 -12.45
N GLU A 583 5.01 -19.17 -12.53
CA GLU A 583 3.67 -18.61 -12.68
C GLU A 583 3.31 -17.71 -11.49
N LEU A 584 3.58 -18.16 -10.26
CA LEU A 584 3.33 -17.37 -9.07
C LEU A 584 4.16 -16.08 -9.02
N PHE A 585 5.44 -16.16 -9.36
CA PHE A 585 6.31 -15.00 -9.47
C PHE A 585 5.72 -13.99 -10.47
N LEU A 586 5.35 -14.44 -11.68
CA LEU A 586 4.79 -13.55 -12.69
C LEU A 586 3.49 -12.91 -12.22
N LYS A 587 2.62 -13.67 -11.54
CA LYS A 587 1.39 -13.13 -10.91
C LYS A 587 1.70 -12.02 -9.90
N VAL A 588 2.67 -12.23 -9.02
CA VAL A 588 3.09 -11.25 -8.00
C VAL A 588 3.65 -9.99 -8.64
N MET A 589 4.50 -10.17 -9.65
CA MET A 589 5.11 -9.07 -10.39
C MET A 589 4.09 -8.27 -11.16
N THR A 590 2.99 -8.89 -11.59
CA THR A 590 1.92 -8.15 -12.25
C THR A 590 1.08 -7.33 -11.28
N GLY A 591 1.08 -7.64 -9.98
CA GLY A 591 0.31 -6.93 -8.97
C GLY A 591 -1.22 -7.05 -9.14
N PRO A 592 -2.03 -6.47 -8.25
CA PRO A 592 -3.49 -6.44 -8.37
C PRO A 592 -3.96 -5.38 -9.36
N ASP A 593 -5.15 -5.56 -9.93
CA ASP A 593 -5.69 -4.62 -10.92
C ASP A 593 -6.26 -3.33 -10.27
N PRO A 594 -5.85 -2.12 -10.74
CA PRO A 594 -6.25 -0.80 -10.24
C PRO A 594 -7.76 -0.59 -10.12
N ARG A 595 -8.31 -0.06 -9.01
CA ARG A 595 -9.76 0.21 -8.83
C ARG A 595 -10.34 1.14 -9.92
N PHE A 596 -9.57 2.10 -10.44
CA PHE A 596 -10.02 3.08 -11.44
C PHE A 596 -9.37 2.87 -12.83
N ILE A 597 -10.04 3.33 -13.89
CA ILE A 597 -9.60 3.16 -15.30
C ILE A 597 -8.22 3.77 -15.58
N GLU A 598 -7.92 4.93 -15.01
CA GLU A 598 -6.66 5.66 -15.23
C GLU A 598 -5.44 4.78 -14.92
N GLY A 599 -5.44 4.13 -13.76
CA GLY A 599 -4.40 3.16 -13.42
C GLY A 599 -4.39 1.94 -14.34
N GLY A 600 -5.55 1.55 -14.87
CA GLY A 600 -5.67 0.46 -15.84
C GLY A 600 -4.92 0.72 -17.16
N MET A 601 -4.90 1.96 -17.66
CA MET A 601 -4.12 2.30 -18.87
C MET A 601 -2.61 2.21 -18.63
N ASP A 602 -2.14 2.76 -17.51
CA ASP A 602 -0.72 2.72 -17.14
C ASP A 602 -0.25 1.27 -16.94
N ARG A 603 -1.10 0.43 -16.34
CA ARG A 603 -0.85 -1.00 -16.18
C ARG A 603 -0.73 -1.73 -17.52
N LEU A 604 -1.66 -1.49 -18.45
CA LEU A 604 -1.59 -2.09 -19.79
C LEU A 604 -0.31 -1.69 -20.52
N ARG A 605 0.11 -0.44 -20.37
CA ARG A 605 1.38 0.07 -20.89
C ARG A 605 2.57 -0.66 -20.30
N ALA A 606 2.66 -0.76 -18.97
CA ALA A 606 3.76 -1.42 -18.29
C ALA A 606 3.83 -2.93 -18.64
N LEU A 607 2.68 -3.62 -18.71
CA LEU A 607 2.62 -5.02 -19.16
C LEU A 607 3.15 -5.21 -20.59
N ARG A 608 2.83 -4.29 -21.50
CA ARG A 608 3.34 -4.31 -22.89
C ARG A 608 4.85 -4.11 -22.93
N GLU A 609 5.40 -3.23 -22.10
CA GLU A 609 6.84 -3.01 -22.01
C GLU A 609 7.56 -4.25 -21.47
N ILE A 610 7.01 -4.93 -20.46
CA ILE A 610 7.53 -6.19 -19.95
C ILE A 610 7.55 -7.25 -21.07
N GLU A 611 6.46 -7.40 -21.81
CA GLU A 611 6.35 -8.35 -22.93
C GLU A 611 7.37 -8.08 -24.04
N ASN A 612 7.68 -6.82 -24.33
CA ASN A 612 8.61 -6.46 -25.41
C ASN A 612 10.08 -6.65 -25.01
N ASN A 613 10.41 -6.63 -23.72
CA ASN A 613 11.77 -6.73 -23.22
C ASN A 613 12.11 -8.11 -22.62
N ILE A 614 11.12 -8.94 -22.30
CA ILE A 614 11.30 -10.31 -21.79
C ILE A 614 10.80 -11.32 -22.82
N ASP A 615 11.61 -12.33 -23.10
CA ASP A 615 11.27 -13.38 -24.06
C ASP A 615 10.51 -14.52 -23.42
N PHE A 616 9.21 -14.29 -23.31
CA PHE A 616 8.27 -15.29 -22.84
C PHE A 616 8.20 -16.53 -23.75
N GLU A 617 8.58 -16.44 -25.03
CA GLU A 617 8.60 -17.59 -25.94
C GLU A 617 9.74 -18.56 -25.61
N GLY A 618 10.97 -18.03 -25.49
CA GLY A 618 12.14 -18.77 -25.04
C GLY A 618 11.97 -19.35 -23.62
N LEU A 619 11.22 -18.64 -22.77
CA LEU A 619 10.87 -19.08 -21.41
C LEU A 619 9.68 -20.04 -21.34
N LYS A 620 8.97 -20.29 -22.46
CA LYS A 620 7.74 -21.10 -22.54
C LYS A 620 6.62 -20.62 -21.61
N MET A 621 6.47 -19.30 -21.51
CA MET A 621 5.50 -18.61 -20.66
C MET A 621 4.57 -17.67 -21.44
N THR A 622 4.52 -17.79 -22.77
CA THR A 622 3.68 -16.96 -23.64
C THR A 622 2.20 -17.04 -23.23
N ASP A 623 1.69 -18.23 -22.95
CA ASP A 623 0.29 -18.45 -22.55
C ASP A 623 -0.03 -17.74 -21.22
N GLU A 624 0.89 -17.75 -20.26
CA GLU A 624 0.73 -17.08 -18.97
C GLU A 624 0.67 -15.56 -19.14
N MET A 625 1.58 -15.00 -19.94
CA MET A 625 1.58 -13.56 -20.22
C MET A 625 0.32 -13.13 -20.98
N GLU A 626 -0.14 -13.93 -21.96
CA GLU A 626 -1.39 -13.69 -22.66
C GLU A 626 -2.60 -13.71 -21.70
N LYS A 627 -2.65 -14.65 -20.76
CA LYS A 627 -3.70 -14.71 -19.72
C LYS A 627 -3.69 -13.46 -18.84
N ILE A 628 -2.50 -13.02 -18.40
CA ILE A 628 -2.33 -11.81 -17.58
C ILE A 628 -2.85 -10.58 -18.33
N LYS A 629 -2.42 -10.40 -19.58
CA LYS A 629 -2.89 -9.30 -20.44
C LYS A 629 -4.38 -9.35 -20.67
N GLY A 630 -4.92 -10.54 -21.00
CA GLY A 630 -6.35 -10.73 -21.21
C GLY A 630 -7.18 -10.32 -20.00
N LYS A 631 -6.76 -10.70 -18.80
CA LYS A 631 -7.41 -10.27 -17.54
C LYS A 631 -7.31 -8.77 -17.31
N ALA A 632 -6.14 -8.16 -17.56
CA ALA A 632 -5.95 -6.72 -17.42
C ALA A 632 -6.85 -5.94 -18.40
N ILE A 633 -6.95 -6.40 -19.65
CA ILE A 633 -7.84 -5.81 -20.68
C ILE A 633 -9.30 -5.97 -20.27
N GLN A 634 -9.71 -7.15 -19.80
CA GLN A 634 -11.09 -7.39 -19.35
C GLN A 634 -11.46 -6.49 -18.17
N LYS A 635 -10.60 -6.37 -17.16
CA LYS A 635 -10.86 -5.49 -16.01
C LYS A 635 -10.85 -4.02 -16.39
N PHE A 636 -9.94 -3.62 -17.28
CA PHE A 636 -9.96 -2.29 -17.88
C PHE A 636 -11.29 -2.03 -18.57
N GLU A 637 -11.78 -2.98 -19.36
CA GLU A 637 -13.05 -2.91 -20.07
C GLU A 637 -14.26 -2.76 -19.12
N GLU A 638 -14.30 -3.55 -18.04
CA GLU A 638 -15.36 -3.53 -17.03
C GLU A 638 -15.44 -2.15 -16.37
N LYS A 639 -14.34 -1.68 -15.80
CA LYS A 639 -14.23 -0.36 -15.15
C LYS A 639 -14.52 0.76 -16.14
N PHE A 640 -13.98 0.64 -17.36
CA PHE A 640 -14.25 1.56 -18.45
C PHE A 640 -15.74 1.72 -18.70
N THR A 641 -16.47 0.61 -18.74
CA THR A 641 -17.91 0.62 -18.99
C THR A 641 -18.68 1.28 -17.85
N GLU A 642 -18.22 1.15 -16.61
CA GLU A 642 -18.85 1.75 -15.43
C GLU A 642 -18.69 3.26 -15.43
N GLU A 643 -17.46 3.78 -15.46
CA GLU A 643 -17.23 5.24 -15.37
C GLU A 643 -17.71 5.96 -16.65
N PHE A 644 -17.56 5.36 -17.84
CA PHE A 644 -17.93 6.02 -19.11
C PHE A 644 -19.44 6.12 -19.32
N LYS A 645 -20.25 5.18 -18.80
CA LYS A 645 -21.73 5.23 -18.89
C LYS A 645 -22.31 6.46 -18.21
N GLU A 646 -21.63 6.98 -17.20
CA GLU A 646 -22.06 8.16 -16.44
C GLU A 646 -21.81 9.47 -17.20
N ILE A 647 -20.88 9.46 -18.17
CA ILE A 647 -20.47 10.63 -18.94
C ILE A 647 -21.37 10.83 -20.16
N LYS A 648 -22.38 11.69 -19.99
CA LYS A 648 -23.39 11.96 -21.03
C LYS A 648 -22.98 13.07 -22.01
N LYS A 649 -22.15 14.02 -21.58
CA LYS A 649 -21.78 15.18 -22.42
C LYS A 649 -20.50 14.90 -23.22
N PRO A 650 -20.45 15.28 -24.51
CA PRO A 650 -19.24 15.11 -25.33
C PRO A 650 -18.00 15.82 -24.78
N GLU A 651 -18.18 16.99 -24.16
CA GLU A 651 -17.09 17.78 -23.55
C GLU A 651 -16.45 17.05 -22.36
N GLU A 652 -17.30 16.48 -21.49
CA GLU A 652 -16.86 15.68 -20.33
C GLU A 652 -16.16 14.38 -20.79
N ARG A 653 -16.59 13.80 -21.93
CA ARG A 653 -15.91 12.65 -22.55
C ARG A 653 -14.52 13.00 -23.07
N GLU A 654 -14.38 14.14 -23.75
CA GLU A 654 -13.07 14.61 -24.24
C GLU A 654 -12.12 14.87 -23.06
N GLU A 655 -12.60 15.48 -21.98
CA GLU A 655 -11.80 15.71 -20.77
C GLU A 655 -11.41 14.42 -20.07
N PHE A 656 -12.32 13.45 -19.99
CA PHE A 656 -12.03 12.11 -19.47
C PHE A 656 -10.95 11.39 -20.30
N LEU A 657 -11.08 11.38 -21.63
CA LEU A 657 -10.11 10.76 -22.52
C LEU A 657 -8.71 11.38 -22.37
N LYS A 658 -8.62 12.70 -22.20
CA LYS A 658 -7.34 13.39 -21.97
C LYS A 658 -6.62 12.98 -20.69
N LYS A 659 -7.34 12.49 -19.68
CA LYS A 659 -6.73 12.01 -18.43
C LYS A 659 -6.07 10.64 -18.59
N ILE A 660 -6.63 9.78 -19.43
CA ILE A 660 -6.16 8.39 -19.59
C ILE A 660 -5.27 8.18 -20.82
N ILE A 661 -5.28 9.13 -21.76
CA ILE A 661 -4.48 9.05 -22.99
C ILE A 661 -3.16 9.78 -22.80
N ARG A 662 -2.06 9.07 -23.05
CA ARG A 662 -0.76 9.68 -23.27
C ARG A 662 -0.48 9.77 -24.77
N PRO A 663 -0.11 10.95 -25.31
CA PRO A 663 -0.02 11.17 -26.75
C PRO A 663 1.29 10.62 -27.34
N ASP A 664 1.47 9.31 -27.35
CA ASP A 664 2.65 8.62 -27.86
C ASP A 664 2.30 7.40 -28.70
N VAL A 665 3.31 6.78 -29.33
CA VAL A 665 3.09 5.60 -30.17
C VAL A 665 2.72 4.35 -29.38
N LYS A 666 3.17 4.23 -28.12
CA LYS A 666 2.82 3.11 -27.23
C LYS A 666 1.32 3.10 -26.95
N GLN A 667 0.72 4.28 -26.78
CA GLN A 667 -0.72 4.44 -26.62
C GLN A 667 -1.48 3.88 -27.82
N PHE A 668 -1.01 4.12 -29.05
CA PHE A 668 -1.64 3.53 -30.22
C PHE A 668 -1.53 2.01 -30.25
N GLU A 669 -0.38 1.45 -29.86
CA GLU A 669 -0.20 0.01 -29.75
C GLU A 669 -1.21 -0.61 -28.77
N ILE A 670 -1.39 0.00 -27.59
CA ILE A 670 -2.38 -0.44 -26.60
C ILE A 670 -3.80 -0.35 -27.18
N ILE A 671 -4.15 0.74 -27.87
CA ILE A 671 -5.46 0.90 -28.52
C ILE A 671 -5.71 -0.21 -29.55
N GLU A 672 -4.69 -0.59 -30.32
CA GLU A 672 -4.79 -1.68 -31.29
C GLU A 672 -4.95 -3.05 -30.63
N ASP A 673 -4.28 -3.30 -29.49
CA ASP A 673 -4.46 -4.51 -28.70
C ASP A 673 -5.86 -4.58 -28.06
N LEU A 674 -6.37 -3.45 -27.54
CA LEU A 674 -7.75 -3.33 -27.07
C LEU A 674 -8.76 -3.63 -28.19
N GLU A 675 -8.55 -3.11 -29.41
CA GLU A 675 -9.47 -3.37 -30.53
C GLU A 675 -9.59 -4.85 -30.89
N LYS A 676 -8.51 -5.63 -30.72
CA LYS A 676 -8.50 -7.07 -31.03
C LYS A 676 -9.31 -7.88 -30.03
N VAL A 677 -9.33 -7.46 -28.76
CA VAL A 677 -9.93 -8.22 -27.65
C VAL A 677 -11.35 -7.76 -27.36
N LEU A 678 -11.64 -6.47 -27.47
CA LEU A 678 -12.91 -5.89 -27.07
C LEU A 678 -14.08 -6.25 -28.03
N PRO A 679 -15.31 -6.37 -27.50
CA PRO A 679 -16.52 -6.55 -28.30
C PRO A 679 -16.73 -5.44 -29.34
N LYS A 680 -17.40 -5.77 -30.46
CA LYS A 680 -17.61 -4.84 -31.58
C LYS A 680 -18.38 -3.58 -31.18
N GLU A 681 -19.25 -3.71 -30.19
CA GLU A 681 -20.09 -2.65 -29.64
C GLU A 681 -19.24 -1.53 -29.00
N LYS A 682 -17.97 -1.83 -28.64
CA LYS A 682 -17.03 -0.88 -28.04
C LYS A 682 -16.07 -0.25 -29.06
N ARG A 683 -16.20 -0.56 -30.35
CA ARG A 683 -15.33 0.00 -31.41
C ARG A 683 -15.43 1.51 -31.56
N GLU A 684 -16.63 2.07 -31.37
CA GLU A 684 -16.82 3.53 -31.43
C GLU A 684 -15.92 4.23 -30.41
N PHE A 685 -15.81 3.67 -29.20
CA PHE A 685 -14.92 4.19 -28.17
C PHE A 685 -13.44 4.05 -28.53
N ILE A 686 -13.01 2.90 -29.06
CA ILE A 686 -11.63 2.71 -29.54
C ILE A 686 -11.27 3.71 -30.64
N ASP A 687 -12.22 4.02 -31.52
CA ASP A 687 -12.05 5.05 -32.54
C ASP A 687 -11.94 6.46 -31.93
N GLU A 688 -12.73 6.77 -30.89
CA GLU A 688 -12.63 8.01 -30.12
C GLU A 688 -11.26 8.15 -29.42
N MET A 689 -10.78 7.11 -28.74
CA MET A 689 -9.45 7.10 -28.12
C MET A 689 -8.34 7.34 -29.15
N ARG A 690 -8.40 6.63 -30.29
CA ARG A 690 -7.40 6.79 -31.36
C ARG A 690 -7.40 8.23 -31.89
N LYS A 691 -8.60 8.79 -32.10
CA LYS A 691 -8.78 10.16 -32.58
C LYS A 691 -8.23 11.18 -31.59
N GLU A 692 -8.53 11.04 -30.30
CA GLU A 692 -8.06 11.97 -29.28
C GLU A 692 -6.55 11.88 -29.07
N THR A 693 -5.97 10.66 -29.11
CA THR A 693 -4.51 10.44 -29.08
C THR A 693 -3.84 11.18 -30.23
N PHE A 694 -4.34 11.00 -31.46
CA PHE A 694 -3.81 11.70 -32.63
C PHE A 694 -3.97 13.22 -32.52
N THR A 695 -5.15 13.69 -32.10
CA THR A 695 -5.45 15.12 -31.98
C THR A 695 -4.53 15.78 -30.96
N SER A 696 -4.22 15.10 -29.86
CA SER A 696 -3.29 15.56 -28.84
C SER A 696 -1.85 15.65 -29.37
N ILE A 697 -1.39 14.67 -30.16
CA ILE A 697 -0.09 14.72 -30.85
C ILE A 697 -0.04 15.91 -31.82
N GLN A 698 -1.07 16.06 -32.64
CA GLN A 698 -1.15 17.15 -33.62
C GLN A 698 -1.10 18.52 -32.93
N LYS A 699 -1.94 18.74 -31.91
CA LYS A 699 -1.96 19.98 -31.12
C LYS A 699 -0.61 20.25 -30.46
N GLY A 700 0.06 19.22 -29.92
CA GLY A 700 1.40 19.36 -29.34
C GLY A 700 2.43 19.85 -30.36
N ILE A 701 2.45 19.29 -31.57
CA ILE A 701 3.35 19.73 -32.65
C ILE A 701 3.05 21.17 -33.07
N GLU A 702 1.76 21.52 -33.19
CA GLU A 702 1.32 22.87 -33.58
C GLU A 702 1.65 23.92 -32.51
N ASN A 703 1.44 23.61 -31.23
CA ASN A 703 1.73 24.49 -30.10
C ASN A 703 3.22 24.86 -30.01
N PHE A 704 4.11 23.96 -30.42
CA PHE A 704 5.55 24.20 -30.45
C PHE A 704 6.08 24.67 -31.81
N ALA A 705 5.23 24.98 -32.79
CA ALA A 705 5.68 25.41 -34.12
C ALA A 705 6.56 26.69 -34.10
N GLY A 706 6.46 27.51 -33.05
CA GLY A 706 7.32 28.68 -32.83
C GLY A 706 8.65 28.42 -32.11
N ASP A 707 8.89 27.19 -31.62
CA ASP A 707 10.07 26.78 -30.85
C ASP A 707 10.58 25.41 -31.38
N PRO A 708 11.48 25.42 -32.39
CA PRO A 708 11.92 24.19 -33.05
C PRO A 708 12.55 23.16 -32.12
N GLU A 709 13.23 23.59 -31.07
CA GLU A 709 13.84 22.69 -30.09
C GLU A 709 12.77 22.00 -29.24
N LYS A 710 11.77 22.73 -28.73
CA LYS A 710 10.62 22.12 -28.04
C LYS A 710 9.81 21.21 -28.94
N GLN A 711 9.63 21.58 -30.20
CA GLN A 711 8.93 20.74 -31.17
C GLN A 711 9.70 19.44 -31.42
N LYS A 712 11.02 19.51 -31.61
CA LYS A 712 11.89 18.34 -31.78
C LYS A 712 11.85 17.44 -30.54
N MET A 713 11.93 18.03 -29.34
CA MET A 713 11.83 17.30 -28.07
C MET A 713 10.45 16.65 -27.88
N PHE A 714 9.36 17.33 -28.24
CA PHE A 714 8.02 16.76 -28.20
C PHE A 714 7.91 15.55 -29.12
N ILE A 715 8.29 15.68 -30.39
CA ILE A 715 8.24 14.56 -31.36
C ILE A 715 9.14 13.40 -30.91
N LYS A 716 10.31 13.69 -30.32
CA LYS A 716 11.20 12.67 -29.73
C LYS A 716 10.49 11.83 -28.67
N ARG A 717 9.60 12.43 -27.86
CA ARG A 717 8.82 11.77 -26.81
C ARG A 717 7.64 10.97 -27.36
N VAL A 718 6.96 11.51 -28.38
CA VAL A 718 5.83 10.83 -29.05
C VAL A 718 6.31 9.56 -29.73
N ALA A 719 7.48 9.63 -30.37
CA ALA A 719 8.15 8.48 -30.95
C ALA A 719 8.78 7.61 -29.85
N GLY A 720 8.50 6.32 -29.86
CA GLY A 720 9.18 5.34 -29.02
C GLY A 720 10.53 4.90 -29.60
N GLU A 721 10.98 3.75 -29.15
CA GLU A 721 12.27 3.15 -29.55
C GLU A 721 12.13 1.69 -30.00
N ASP A 722 10.90 1.19 -30.06
CA ASP A 722 10.58 -0.13 -30.59
C ASP A 722 10.48 -0.06 -32.13
N PRO A 723 11.18 -0.92 -32.89
CA PRO A 723 11.02 -0.98 -34.33
C PRO A 723 9.56 -1.26 -34.77
N MET A 724 8.82 -2.07 -34.01
CA MET A 724 7.44 -2.50 -34.33
C MET A 724 6.44 -1.34 -34.33
N HIS A 725 6.73 -0.28 -33.59
CA HIS A 725 5.93 0.95 -33.57
C HIS A 725 5.81 1.62 -34.94
N ILE A 726 6.72 1.37 -35.88
CA ILE A 726 6.61 1.85 -37.26
C ILE A 726 5.38 1.25 -37.97
N GLU A 727 5.08 -0.03 -37.75
CA GLU A 727 3.90 -0.69 -38.30
C GLU A 727 2.62 -0.20 -37.63
N VAL A 728 2.64 -0.02 -36.31
CA VAL A 728 1.53 0.57 -35.54
C VAL A 728 1.17 1.95 -36.12
N LEU A 729 2.15 2.83 -36.29
CA LEU A 729 1.94 4.17 -36.84
C LEU A 729 1.34 4.14 -38.25
N LYS A 730 1.79 3.24 -39.13
CA LYS A 730 1.23 3.08 -40.48
C LYS A 730 -0.21 2.56 -40.46
N ALA A 731 -0.51 1.60 -39.58
CA ALA A 731 -1.86 1.08 -39.41
C ALA A 731 -2.81 2.18 -38.90
N VAL A 732 -2.36 2.96 -37.91
CA VAL A 732 -3.07 4.12 -37.37
C VAL A 732 -3.30 5.18 -38.43
N GLU A 733 -2.29 5.52 -39.23
CA GLU A 733 -2.42 6.47 -40.35
C GLU A 733 -3.55 6.04 -41.31
N ALA A 734 -3.58 4.77 -41.69
CA ALA A 734 -4.59 4.23 -42.60
C ALA A 734 -6.01 4.25 -42.00
N LYS A 735 -6.15 4.04 -40.68
CA LYS A 735 -7.44 4.13 -39.97
C LYS A 735 -7.89 5.57 -39.81
N LEU A 736 -7.00 6.47 -39.40
CA LEU A 736 -7.28 7.90 -39.25
C LEU A 736 -7.65 8.58 -40.57
N ALA A 737 -7.03 8.16 -41.68
CA ALA A 737 -7.37 8.67 -43.01
C ALA A 737 -8.83 8.38 -43.42
N LYS A 738 -9.49 7.38 -42.79
CA LYS A 738 -10.89 7.05 -43.03
C LYS A 738 -11.85 7.82 -42.12
N THR A 739 -11.38 8.28 -40.96
CA THR A 739 -12.23 8.83 -39.89
C THR A 739 -12.07 10.35 -39.71
N LEU A 740 -10.88 10.89 -39.97
CA LEU A 740 -10.58 12.31 -39.87
C LEU A 740 -10.76 13.02 -41.21
N PRO A 741 -11.14 14.31 -41.20
CA PRO A 741 -11.30 15.05 -42.42
C PRO A 741 -9.93 15.41 -43.03
N PRO A 742 -9.82 15.61 -44.37
CA PRO A 742 -8.54 15.77 -45.07
C PRO A 742 -7.63 16.88 -44.52
N GLN A 743 -8.21 17.94 -43.95
CA GLN A 743 -7.50 19.06 -43.33
C GLN A 743 -6.76 18.71 -42.03
N ALA A 744 -7.01 17.55 -41.43
CA ALA A 744 -6.32 17.11 -40.20
C ALA A 744 -4.86 16.70 -40.46
N LYS A 745 -4.39 16.66 -41.72
CA LYS A 745 -2.99 16.38 -42.11
C LYS A 745 -2.38 15.15 -41.41
N ALA A 746 -3.19 14.13 -41.13
CA ALA A 746 -2.76 12.95 -40.38
C ALA A 746 -1.53 12.26 -40.96
N SER A 747 -1.47 12.14 -42.28
CA SER A 747 -0.32 11.58 -42.98
C SER A 747 0.97 12.39 -42.77
N GLU A 748 0.88 13.72 -42.76
CA GLU A 748 2.06 14.58 -42.53
C GLU A 748 2.57 14.45 -41.10
N VAL A 749 1.66 14.47 -40.12
CA VAL A 749 1.99 14.35 -38.69
C VAL A 749 2.60 12.98 -38.39
N ILE A 750 1.94 11.89 -38.79
CA ILE A 750 2.42 10.52 -38.54
C ILE A 750 3.76 10.28 -39.22
N LYS A 751 3.95 10.78 -40.45
CA LYS A 751 5.24 10.66 -41.14
C LYS A 751 6.38 11.31 -40.36
N ARG A 752 6.17 12.49 -39.77
CA ARG A 752 7.18 13.14 -38.91
C ARG A 752 7.51 12.30 -37.67
N VAL A 753 6.51 11.68 -37.06
CA VAL A 753 6.70 10.78 -35.92
C VAL A 753 7.47 9.52 -36.35
N ILE A 754 7.13 8.89 -37.48
CA ILE A 754 7.86 7.74 -38.03
C ILE A 754 9.33 8.11 -38.31
N GLU A 755 9.59 9.27 -38.90
CA GLU A 755 10.97 9.71 -39.15
C GLU A 755 11.77 9.83 -37.86
N LYS A 756 11.15 10.30 -36.78
CA LYS A 756 11.79 10.38 -35.47
C LYS A 756 11.91 9.02 -34.79
N GLN A 757 10.93 8.13 -34.94
CA GLN A 757 10.98 6.73 -34.48
C GLN A 757 12.21 6.02 -35.03
N VAL A 758 12.49 6.17 -36.33
CA VAL A 758 13.66 5.55 -36.97
C VAL A 758 14.96 6.06 -36.35
N GLU A 759 15.06 7.36 -36.02
CA GLU A 759 16.23 7.93 -35.35
C GLU A 759 16.38 7.39 -33.92
N ASN A 760 15.29 7.31 -33.16
CA ASN A 760 15.30 6.80 -31.78
C ASN A 760 15.67 5.30 -31.74
N VAL A 761 15.10 4.49 -32.64
CA VAL A 761 15.44 3.07 -32.86
C VAL A 761 16.93 2.92 -33.16
N ALA A 762 17.50 3.82 -33.97
CA ALA A 762 18.94 3.81 -34.25
C ALA A 762 19.79 4.11 -33.00
N GLN A 763 19.40 5.11 -32.20
CA GLN A 763 20.08 5.48 -30.97
C GLN A 763 20.00 4.40 -29.88
N ARG A 764 18.89 3.66 -29.81
CA ARG A 764 18.72 2.58 -28.83
C ARG A 764 19.79 1.50 -28.98
N VAL A 765 20.21 1.17 -30.20
CA VAL A 765 21.26 0.18 -30.46
C VAL A 765 22.57 0.51 -29.76
N GLU A 766 22.91 1.80 -29.62
CA GLU A 766 24.13 2.22 -28.94
C GLU A 766 24.07 1.96 -27.44
N ARG A 767 22.87 2.02 -26.85
CA ARG A 767 22.64 1.86 -25.40
C ARG A 767 22.50 0.42 -24.94
N ILE A 768 21.92 -0.47 -25.76
CA ILE A 768 21.74 -1.87 -25.36
C ILE A 768 23.11 -2.50 -25.05
N GLU A 769 23.28 -2.95 -23.81
CA GLU A 769 24.50 -3.60 -23.34
C GLU A 769 24.43 -5.13 -23.47
N ASP A 770 23.24 -5.69 -23.19
CA ASP A 770 22.99 -7.14 -23.24
C ASP A 770 23.01 -7.68 -24.68
N PRO A 771 23.90 -8.64 -24.99
CA PRO A 771 23.99 -9.22 -26.32
C PRO A 771 22.72 -9.94 -26.80
N GLU A 772 21.95 -10.54 -25.89
CA GLU A 772 20.72 -11.27 -26.21
C GLU A 772 19.61 -10.30 -26.63
N MET A 773 19.49 -9.16 -25.96
CA MET A 773 18.59 -8.07 -26.33
C MET A 773 18.97 -7.48 -27.69
N LEU A 774 20.27 -7.24 -27.96
CA LEU A 774 20.73 -6.79 -29.28
C LEU A 774 20.37 -7.79 -30.39
N PHE A 775 20.50 -9.08 -30.11
CA PHE A 775 20.13 -10.15 -31.03
C PHE A 775 18.64 -10.11 -31.38
N ARG A 776 17.76 -10.07 -30.36
CA ARG A 776 16.30 -10.02 -30.57
C ARG A 776 15.88 -8.75 -31.28
N PHE A 777 16.44 -7.62 -30.89
CA PHE A 777 16.16 -6.35 -31.53
C PHE A 777 16.51 -6.37 -33.03
N ARG A 778 17.64 -7.00 -33.40
CA ARG A 778 17.99 -7.24 -34.80
C ARG A 778 16.99 -8.16 -35.49
N GLU A 779 16.60 -9.24 -34.84
CA GLU A 779 15.62 -10.18 -35.39
C GLU A 779 14.27 -9.49 -35.65
N GLN A 780 13.79 -8.66 -34.73
CA GLN A 780 12.60 -7.83 -34.90
C GLN A 780 12.70 -6.94 -36.14
N VAL A 781 13.84 -6.28 -36.35
CA VAL A 781 14.06 -5.45 -37.55
C VAL A 781 14.14 -6.30 -38.82
N GLU A 782 14.85 -7.43 -38.80
CA GLU A 782 15.08 -8.25 -39.99
C GLU A 782 13.85 -9.07 -40.41
N SER A 783 13.03 -9.52 -39.44
CA SER A 783 11.80 -10.27 -39.65
C SER A 783 10.64 -9.42 -40.20
N ALA A 784 10.75 -8.08 -40.13
CA ALA A 784 9.76 -7.14 -40.66
C ALA A 784 10.32 -6.33 -41.85
N PRO A 785 10.14 -6.79 -43.11
CA PRO A 785 10.73 -6.17 -44.30
C PRO A 785 10.36 -4.70 -44.49
N GLN A 786 9.14 -4.31 -44.11
CA GLN A 786 8.67 -2.93 -44.27
C GLN A 786 9.32 -1.99 -43.26
N ILE A 787 9.50 -2.45 -42.02
CA ILE A 787 10.20 -1.72 -40.95
C ILE A 787 11.66 -1.53 -41.36
N ARG A 788 12.32 -2.63 -41.76
CA ARG A 788 13.69 -2.60 -42.26
C ARG A 788 13.86 -1.59 -43.41
N GLN A 789 12.95 -1.58 -44.37
CA GLN A 789 13.01 -0.64 -45.48
C GLN A 789 12.90 0.82 -45.01
N GLU A 790 12.01 1.14 -44.06
CA GLU A 790 11.93 2.51 -43.54
C GLU A 790 13.19 2.93 -42.79
N ILE A 791 13.75 2.04 -41.96
CA ILE A 791 14.99 2.32 -41.23
C ILE A 791 16.13 2.55 -42.23
N MET A 792 16.29 1.66 -43.22
CA MET A 792 17.35 1.74 -44.22
C MET A 792 17.27 2.97 -45.13
N LYS A 793 16.10 3.60 -45.30
CA LYS A 793 15.98 4.87 -46.06
C LYS A 793 16.71 6.02 -45.37
N LYS A 794 16.81 6.00 -44.04
CA LYS A 794 17.44 7.07 -43.24
C LYS A 794 18.81 6.66 -42.70
N SER A 795 18.99 5.39 -42.34
CA SER A 795 20.27 4.81 -41.91
C SER A 795 20.59 3.56 -42.73
N PRO A 796 21.23 3.72 -43.92
CA PRO A 796 21.52 2.61 -44.84
C PRO A 796 22.42 1.52 -44.24
N ASP A 797 23.33 1.90 -43.34
CA ASP A 797 24.31 1.01 -42.72
C ASP A 797 23.81 0.41 -41.38
N PHE A 798 22.61 0.76 -40.92
CA PHE A 798 22.07 0.37 -39.61
C PHE A 798 22.19 -1.13 -39.29
N VAL A 799 21.79 -2.01 -40.22
CA VAL A 799 21.84 -3.46 -39.99
C VAL A 799 23.28 -3.96 -39.83
N LYS A 800 24.23 -3.31 -40.52
CA LYS A 800 25.65 -3.63 -40.41
C LYS A 800 26.20 -3.16 -39.07
N GLU A 801 25.89 -1.93 -38.65
CA GLU A 801 26.28 -1.34 -37.36
C GLU A 801 25.72 -2.17 -36.19
N LEU A 802 24.45 -2.56 -36.26
CA LEU A 802 23.81 -3.41 -35.26
C LEU A 802 24.51 -4.77 -35.10
N LYS A 803 24.86 -5.42 -36.23
CA LYS A 803 25.62 -6.68 -36.22
C LYS A 803 27.04 -6.50 -35.68
N GLU A 804 27.64 -5.33 -35.86
CA GLU A 804 28.97 -5.01 -35.33
C GLU A 804 28.92 -4.78 -33.82
N ARG A 805 27.94 -4.01 -33.36
CA ARG A 805 27.68 -3.75 -31.93
C ARG A 805 27.43 -5.02 -31.14
N GLU A 806 26.62 -5.93 -31.67
CA GLU A 806 26.37 -7.26 -31.09
C GLU A 806 27.68 -8.04 -30.94
N ARG A 807 28.54 -8.05 -31.95
CA ARG A 807 29.86 -8.71 -31.88
C ARG A 807 30.76 -8.08 -30.81
N GLU A 808 30.76 -6.75 -30.69
CA GLU A 808 31.54 -6.03 -29.68
C GLU A 808 31.07 -6.35 -28.26
N ARG A 809 29.76 -6.36 -28.01
CA ARG A 809 29.20 -6.64 -26.68
C ARG A 809 29.44 -8.09 -26.25
N ILE A 810 29.23 -9.05 -27.16
CA ILE A 810 29.60 -10.46 -26.93
C ILE A 810 31.07 -10.58 -26.53
N LYS A 811 31.95 -9.88 -27.24
CA LYS A 811 33.38 -9.92 -26.96
C LYS A 811 33.70 -9.30 -25.59
N ALA A 812 33.08 -8.17 -25.25
CA ALA A 812 33.27 -7.51 -23.96
C ALA A 812 32.77 -8.37 -22.80
N GLU A 813 31.64 -9.07 -22.95
CA GLU A 813 31.10 -10.00 -21.95
C GLU A 813 32.11 -11.12 -21.66
N ILE A 814 32.66 -11.75 -22.71
CA ILE A 814 33.70 -12.79 -22.59
C ILE A 814 34.98 -12.23 -21.94
N GLU A 815 35.39 -11.02 -22.30
CA GLU A 815 36.57 -10.38 -21.73
C GLU A 815 36.39 -9.97 -20.26
N GLY A 816 35.16 -9.71 -19.83
CA GLY A 816 34.79 -9.34 -18.46
C GLY A 816 34.66 -10.51 -17.50
N MET A 817 34.53 -11.76 -17.98
CA MET A 817 34.48 -12.95 -17.12
C MET A 817 35.82 -13.14 -16.40
N ASP A 818 35.82 -13.13 -15.08
CA ASP A 818 37.01 -13.16 -14.23
C ASP A 818 37.22 -14.53 -13.55
N SER A 819 36.19 -15.39 -13.55
CA SER A 819 36.26 -16.73 -12.96
C SER A 819 36.21 -17.86 -13.98
N LYS A 820 36.72 -19.03 -13.57
CA LYS A 820 36.62 -20.25 -14.37
C LYS A 820 35.18 -20.78 -14.37
N GLU A 821 34.44 -20.61 -13.27
CA GLU A 821 33.04 -21.01 -13.17
C GLU A 821 32.14 -20.23 -14.15
N GLU A 822 32.31 -18.91 -14.28
CA GLU A 822 31.58 -18.07 -15.27
C GLU A 822 31.82 -18.55 -16.69
N MET A 823 33.08 -18.84 -17.03
CA MET A 823 33.45 -19.36 -18.36
C MET A 823 32.88 -20.76 -18.63
N GLU A 824 32.85 -21.66 -17.64
CA GLU A 824 32.23 -22.98 -17.77
C GLU A 824 30.70 -22.87 -17.90
N HIS A 825 30.07 -21.97 -17.15
CA HIS A 825 28.63 -21.70 -17.23
C HIS A 825 28.22 -21.13 -18.60
N PHE A 826 28.96 -20.13 -19.10
CA PHE A 826 28.75 -19.55 -20.42
C PHE A 826 28.90 -20.59 -21.55
N LYS A 827 29.94 -21.44 -21.47
CA LYS A 827 30.13 -22.55 -22.42
C LYS A 827 29.00 -23.55 -22.38
N LYS A 828 28.51 -23.88 -21.19
CA LYS A 828 27.39 -24.79 -20.99
C LYS A 828 26.09 -24.20 -21.57
N LYS A 829 25.81 -22.91 -21.33
CA LYS A 829 24.69 -22.18 -21.94
C LYS A 829 24.76 -22.21 -23.48
N LEU A 830 25.95 -21.96 -24.03
CA LEU A 830 26.22 -22.11 -25.47
C LEU A 830 26.10 -23.55 -25.97
N GLU A 831 26.39 -24.57 -25.17
CA GLU A 831 26.28 -25.98 -25.58
C GLU A 831 24.86 -26.53 -25.55
N GLU A 832 24.05 -26.05 -24.61
CA GLU A 832 22.66 -26.43 -24.43
C GLU A 832 21.75 -25.86 -25.54
N ASP A 833 22.07 -24.68 -26.07
CA ASP A 833 21.37 -24.08 -27.21
C ASP A 833 22.14 -24.27 -28.53
N ARG A 834 21.79 -25.35 -29.25
CA ARG A 834 22.41 -25.74 -30.53
C ARG A 834 22.19 -24.75 -31.68
N GLU A 835 21.18 -23.90 -31.59
CA GLU A 835 20.85 -22.91 -32.62
C GLU A 835 21.63 -21.62 -32.35
N LEU A 836 21.64 -21.18 -31.08
CA LEU A 836 22.51 -20.11 -30.59
C LEU A 836 23.97 -20.42 -30.89
N LYS A 837 24.52 -21.58 -30.49
CA LYS A 837 25.92 -21.98 -30.75
C LYS A 837 26.30 -21.89 -32.23
N ARG A 838 25.39 -22.32 -33.11
CA ARG A 838 25.63 -22.46 -34.54
C ARG A 838 25.58 -21.10 -35.25
N GLU A 839 24.73 -20.19 -34.77
CA GLU A 839 24.75 -18.79 -35.19
C GLU A 839 25.92 -18.00 -34.59
N PHE A 840 26.26 -18.25 -33.33
CA PHE A 840 27.36 -17.60 -32.61
C PHE A 840 28.72 -17.87 -33.30
N LEU A 841 29.01 -19.15 -33.59
CA LEU A 841 30.26 -19.59 -34.24
C LEU A 841 30.38 -19.12 -35.70
N LYS A 842 29.26 -18.84 -36.38
CA LYS A 842 29.29 -18.22 -37.72
C LYS A 842 29.66 -16.74 -37.69
N ARG A 843 29.45 -16.07 -36.56
CA ARG A 843 29.46 -14.59 -36.43
C ARG A 843 30.70 -14.05 -35.74
N VAL A 844 31.38 -14.85 -34.92
CA VAL A 844 32.68 -14.53 -34.32
C VAL A 844 33.67 -15.64 -34.71
N PRO A 845 34.33 -15.55 -35.89
CA PRO A 845 35.19 -16.62 -36.40
C PRO A 845 36.39 -16.91 -35.48
N ASP A 846 36.86 -15.90 -34.73
CA ASP A 846 37.95 -16.00 -33.75
C ASP A 846 37.45 -16.30 -32.33
N PHE A 847 36.22 -16.79 -32.16
CA PHE A 847 35.61 -17.07 -30.86
C PHE A 847 36.40 -18.07 -30.03
N GLU A 848 36.75 -19.21 -30.64
CA GLU A 848 37.56 -20.26 -30.00
C GLU A 848 38.91 -19.67 -29.53
N ARG A 849 39.52 -18.83 -30.36
CA ARG A 849 40.77 -18.13 -30.03
C ARG A 849 40.60 -17.11 -28.91
N THR A 850 39.47 -16.39 -28.85
CA THR A 850 39.20 -15.38 -27.81
C THR A 850 38.96 -16.05 -26.46
N ILE A 851 38.22 -17.15 -26.44
CA ILE A 851 38.04 -18.02 -25.27
C ILE A 851 39.38 -18.62 -24.84
N GLU A 852 40.16 -19.17 -25.76
CA GLU A 852 41.47 -19.75 -25.45
C GLU A 852 42.41 -18.71 -24.83
N VAL A 853 42.50 -17.51 -25.40
CA VAL A 853 43.32 -16.41 -24.88
C VAL A 853 42.84 -15.95 -23.50
N ARG A 854 41.52 -15.89 -23.26
CA ARG A 854 40.98 -15.48 -21.96
C ARG A 854 41.17 -16.58 -20.91
N GLU A 855 40.94 -17.85 -21.26
CA GLU A 855 41.26 -18.99 -20.40
C GLU A 855 42.74 -19.02 -20.02
N GLU A 856 43.62 -18.75 -20.99
CA GLU A 856 45.05 -18.68 -20.75
C GLU A 856 45.39 -17.53 -19.79
N LYS A 857 44.75 -16.36 -19.95
CA LYS A 857 44.84 -15.25 -18.99
C LYS A 857 44.35 -15.63 -17.59
N ILE A 858 43.18 -16.25 -17.46
CA ILE A 858 42.60 -16.70 -16.17
C ILE A 858 43.53 -17.75 -15.53
N ARG A 859 44.11 -18.66 -16.33
CA ARG A 859 45.13 -19.63 -15.86
C ARG A 859 46.45 -18.95 -15.45
N MET A 860 46.79 -17.82 -16.05
CA MET A 860 48.02 -17.06 -15.80
C MET A 860 47.92 -16.05 -14.65
N VAL A 861 46.72 -15.76 -14.12
CA VAL A 861 46.57 -14.94 -12.91
C VAL A 861 47.21 -15.70 -11.73
N PRO A 862 48.30 -15.20 -11.13
CA PRO A 862 48.90 -15.86 -9.98
C PRO A 862 47.88 -15.83 -8.84
N ARG A 863 47.58 -16.99 -8.25
CA ARG A 863 46.79 -17.07 -7.01
C ARG A 863 47.32 -16.03 -6.02
N PRO A 864 46.47 -15.25 -5.33
CA PRO A 864 46.93 -14.34 -4.30
C PRO A 864 47.86 -15.11 -3.37
N LYS A 865 49.04 -14.54 -3.08
CA LYS A 865 49.98 -15.12 -2.13
C LYS A 865 49.25 -15.28 -0.80
N VAL A 866 48.80 -16.50 -0.52
CA VAL A 866 48.41 -16.91 0.82
C VAL A 866 49.64 -16.68 1.68
N VAL A 867 49.56 -15.68 2.56
CA VAL A 867 50.54 -15.51 3.63
C VAL A 867 50.48 -16.80 4.45
N PRO A 868 51.59 -17.54 4.64
CA PRO A 868 51.55 -18.81 5.34
C PRO A 868 51.23 -18.55 6.82
N MET A 869 50.04 -18.95 7.26
CA MET A 869 49.86 -19.36 8.65
C MET A 869 50.59 -20.69 8.86
N PRO A 870 51.33 -20.87 9.96
CA PRO A 870 52.11 -22.07 10.19
C PRO A 870 51.22 -23.31 10.32
N SER A 871 51.49 -24.25 9.41
CA SER A 871 50.99 -25.62 9.34
C SER A 871 51.38 -26.43 10.57
N THR A 872 50.46 -27.28 11.04
CA THR A 872 50.74 -28.71 11.24
C THR A 872 49.42 -29.50 11.14
N VAL A 873 49.27 -30.38 10.16
CA VAL A 873 48.84 -31.79 10.28
C VAL A 873 48.99 -32.47 8.89
N PRO A 874 49.38 -33.76 8.83
CA PRO A 874 49.92 -34.41 7.64
C PRO A 874 48.87 -35.02 6.71
N THR A 875 49.29 -35.10 5.44
CA THR A 875 48.83 -35.89 4.31
C THR A 875 48.30 -37.31 4.62
N THR A 876 47.22 -37.67 3.93
CA THR A 876 46.88 -39.06 3.55
C THR A 876 46.84 -39.20 2.02
N PRO A 877 47.06 -40.42 1.47
CA PRO A 877 47.47 -40.62 0.10
C PRO A 877 46.33 -40.96 -0.89
N THR A 878 46.68 -40.80 -2.15
CA THR A 878 46.02 -41.13 -3.42
C THR A 878 45.48 -42.56 -3.54
N ILE A 879 44.25 -42.74 -4.07
CA ILE A 879 43.75 -43.95 -4.78
C ILE A 879 42.72 -43.45 -5.83
N SER A 880 43.02 -43.48 -7.13
CA SER A 880 42.70 -44.51 -8.14
C SER A 880 41.20 -44.84 -8.32
N THR A 881 40.75 -44.65 -9.56
CA THR A 881 39.49 -45.07 -10.22
C THR A 881 39.08 -46.54 -9.96
N ILE A 882 37.77 -46.87 -10.01
CA ILE A 882 36.91 -47.57 -11.03
C ILE A 882 35.47 -47.75 -10.36
N PRO A 883 34.44 -48.42 -10.92
CA PRO A 883 33.19 -47.90 -11.50
C PRO A 883 31.88 -48.18 -10.70
N SER A 884 30.73 -47.82 -11.30
CA SER A 884 29.33 -48.08 -10.89
C SER A 884 29.03 -49.46 -10.29
N THR A 885 28.28 -49.51 -9.17
CA THR A 885 27.22 -50.50 -8.87
C THR A 885 26.48 -50.17 -7.56
N GLU A 886 25.15 -50.31 -7.61
CA GLU A 886 24.15 -50.62 -6.55
C GLU A 886 24.22 -49.91 -5.19
N GLU A 887 23.19 -49.09 -4.95
CA GLU A 887 22.88 -48.46 -3.67
C GLU A 887 22.61 -49.48 -2.55
N ARG A 888 23.35 -49.33 -1.44
CA ARG A 888 22.94 -49.84 -0.12
C ARG A 888 22.61 -48.65 0.78
N PRO A 889 21.63 -48.80 1.70
CA PRO A 889 21.21 -47.71 2.57
C PRO A 889 22.38 -47.27 3.46
N VAL A 890 22.66 -45.97 3.43
CA VAL A 890 23.73 -45.35 4.20
C VAL A 890 23.35 -45.38 5.68
N GLU A 891 24.13 -46.10 6.48
CA GLU A 891 23.91 -46.22 7.91
C GLU A 891 24.37 -44.92 8.60
N CYS A 892 23.41 -44.16 9.12
CA CYS A 892 23.64 -42.86 9.72
C CYS A 892 24.36 -42.98 11.06
N LYS A 893 25.56 -42.38 11.15
CA LYS A 893 26.38 -42.35 12.36
C LYS A 893 26.16 -41.07 13.16
N LYS A 894 26.40 -41.14 14.47
CA LYS A 894 26.43 -39.95 15.33
C LYS A 894 27.78 -39.27 15.19
N GLU A 895 27.78 -37.96 14.94
CA GLU A 895 28.96 -37.13 14.73
C GLU A 895 28.93 -35.96 15.69
N CYS A 896 30.03 -35.70 16.39
CA CYS A 896 30.11 -34.49 17.18
C CYS A 896 30.30 -33.26 16.28
N ARG A 897 29.45 -32.25 16.45
CA ARG A 897 29.54 -30.97 15.72
C ARG A 897 29.45 -29.78 16.69
N LEU A 898 29.83 -28.62 16.18
CA LEU A 898 29.77 -27.32 16.87
C LEU A 898 30.64 -27.22 18.15
N ILE A 899 31.82 -27.87 18.12
CA ILE A 899 32.80 -27.88 19.22
C ILE A 899 33.22 -26.46 19.62
N GLY A 900 33.12 -26.13 20.91
CA GLY A 900 33.41 -24.82 21.47
C GLY A 900 32.23 -23.83 21.50
N SER A 901 31.05 -24.24 21.02
CA SER A 901 29.83 -23.42 21.06
C SER A 901 28.85 -23.91 22.15
N ARG A 902 27.81 -23.12 22.44
CA ARG A 902 26.70 -23.56 23.33
C ARG A 902 25.91 -24.73 22.74
N SER A 903 26.04 -24.97 21.44
CA SER A 903 25.37 -26.04 20.71
C SER A 903 26.29 -27.24 20.47
N GLU A 904 27.43 -27.32 21.15
CA GLU A 904 28.31 -28.48 21.07
C GLU A 904 27.59 -29.77 21.51
N GLY A 905 27.61 -30.79 20.66
CA GLY A 905 26.92 -32.05 20.92
C GLY A 905 27.05 -33.07 19.79
N TRP A 906 26.39 -34.21 19.96
CA TRP A 906 26.32 -35.29 18.99
C TRP A 906 25.12 -35.09 18.07
N TYR A 907 25.36 -35.15 16.77
CA TYR A 907 24.40 -34.93 15.71
C TYR A 907 24.27 -36.19 14.85
N ASP A 908 23.09 -36.41 14.30
CA ASP A 908 22.87 -37.44 13.30
C ASP A 908 23.50 -37.01 11.97
N SER A 909 24.40 -37.83 11.41
CA SER A 909 25.15 -37.48 10.19
C SER A 909 24.28 -37.31 8.95
N CYS A 910 23.14 -37.98 8.88
CA CYS A 910 22.25 -37.92 7.72
C CYS A 910 21.25 -36.77 7.81
N THR A 911 20.67 -36.55 8.99
CA THR A 911 19.61 -35.55 9.18
C THR A 911 20.11 -34.22 9.73
N GLY A 912 21.34 -34.19 10.24
CA GLY A 912 21.91 -33.01 10.91
C GLY A 912 21.19 -32.66 12.22
N LYS A 913 20.26 -33.50 12.71
CA LYS A 913 19.53 -33.25 13.96
C LYS A 913 20.42 -33.52 15.15
N LEU A 914 20.36 -32.64 16.14
CA LEU A 914 21.03 -32.85 17.41
C LEU A 914 20.40 -34.04 18.14
N ILE A 915 21.25 -34.98 18.53
CA ILE A 915 20.87 -36.14 19.32
C ILE A 915 21.06 -35.86 20.81
N GLU A 916 22.18 -35.23 21.18
CA GLU A 916 22.49 -34.92 22.58
C GLU A 916 23.53 -33.79 22.70
N TYR A 917 23.29 -32.81 23.58
CA TYR A 917 24.30 -31.80 23.93
C TYR A 917 25.38 -32.41 24.82
N ALA A 918 26.63 -32.40 24.36
CA ALA A 918 27.76 -32.95 25.10
C ALA A 918 29.06 -32.31 24.63
N LYS A 919 29.94 -31.94 25.56
CA LYS A 919 31.27 -31.44 25.23
C LYS A 919 32.13 -32.58 24.68
N CYS A 920 32.64 -32.39 23.48
CA CYS A 920 33.45 -33.36 22.75
C CYS A 920 34.91 -33.25 23.18
N GLY A 921 35.17 -33.70 24.41
CA GLY A 921 36.52 -33.79 24.97
C GLY A 921 37.32 -34.93 24.36
N LYS A 922 38.64 -34.75 24.25
CA LYS A 922 39.61 -35.81 23.90
C LYS A 922 39.85 -36.75 25.09
N GLU A 923 38.85 -37.53 25.45
CA GLU A 923 38.98 -38.79 26.19
C GLU A 923 37.61 -39.47 26.11
N THR A 924 37.55 -40.59 25.39
CA THR A 924 36.31 -41.32 25.10
C THR A 924 35.61 -41.77 26.40
N PRO A 925 34.42 -41.27 26.75
CA PRO A 925 33.53 -42.02 27.63
C PRO A 925 32.92 -43.15 26.80
N LYS A 926 32.99 -44.38 27.28
CA LYS A 926 32.29 -45.52 26.63
C LYS A 926 30.80 -45.17 26.50
N PRO A 927 30.18 -45.35 25.31
CA PRO A 927 28.75 -45.14 25.15
C PRO A 927 27.97 -46.14 26.02
N PRO A 928 26.85 -45.72 26.64
CA PRO A 928 25.97 -46.62 27.35
C PRO A 928 25.40 -47.67 26.37
N LYS A 929 25.26 -48.91 26.85
CA LYS A 929 24.73 -50.02 26.05
C LYS A 929 23.32 -49.69 25.53
N PRO A 930 22.99 -50.07 24.29
CA PRO A 930 21.62 -49.98 23.80
C PRO A 930 20.69 -50.85 24.65
N PRO A 931 19.44 -50.42 24.91
CA PRO A 931 18.46 -51.26 25.59
C PRO A 931 18.18 -52.51 24.76
N GLU A 932 18.21 -53.67 25.41
CA GLU A 932 17.76 -54.94 24.83
C GLU A 932 16.28 -54.87 24.47
N GLU A 933 15.98 -55.31 23.26
CA GLU A 933 14.65 -55.57 22.74
C GLU A 933 14.02 -56.72 23.55
N ILE A 934 13.10 -56.40 24.47
CA ILE A 934 12.29 -57.38 25.18
C ILE A 934 10.87 -57.36 24.61
N ALA A 935 10.53 -58.49 23.99
CA ALA A 935 9.21 -58.86 23.52
C ALA A 935 8.15 -58.82 24.64
N LYS A 936 6.92 -58.43 24.28
CA LYS A 936 5.67 -58.65 25.03
C LYS A 936 5.57 -60.12 25.48
N PRO A 937 5.02 -60.48 26.67
CA PRO A 937 3.58 -60.36 26.91
C PRO A 937 3.06 -60.33 28.38
N LYS A 938 1.72 -60.20 28.48
CA LYS A 938 0.74 -60.64 29.52
C LYS A 938 0.23 -59.63 30.57
N LEU A 939 -1.02 -59.21 30.30
CA LEU A 939 -2.22 -59.08 31.16
C LEU A 939 -2.14 -59.29 32.69
N GLU A 940 -2.75 -58.30 33.37
CA GLU A 940 -3.56 -58.32 34.63
C GLU A 940 -2.87 -58.51 36.01
N PRO A 941 -3.49 -58.05 37.14
CA PRO A 941 -4.40 -56.91 37.37
C PRO A 941 -3.99 -56.02 38.57
N VAL A 942 -4.83 -55.01 38.81
CA VAL A 942 -4.90 -53.97 39.86
C VAL A 942 -4.75 -54.51 41.31
N PRO A 943 -4.25 -53.71 42.26
CA PRO A 943 -5.14 -53.13 43.31
C PRO A 943 -5.17 -51.60 43.33
#